data_AF-A0A6F8YAC9-F1
#
_entry.id   AF-A0A6F8YAC9-F1
#
_cell.length_a   1.000
_cell.length_b   1.000
_cell.length_c   1.000
_cell.angle_alpha   90.00
_cell.angle_beta   90.00
_cell.angle_gamma   90.00
#
_symmetry.space_group_name_H-M   'P 1'
#
loop_
_entity.id
_entity.type
_entity.pdbx_description
1 polymer ?
#
loop_
_entity_poly.entity_id
_entity_poly.type
_entity_poly.pdbx_seq_one_letter_code
_entity_poly.pdbx_strand_id
1 'polypeptide(L)'
;MTEARLKALAHLQFNYTPTRNDVWHPPRFHVDGLHTDVLAAILDGLATAERSPDASPIGVAVQGQRGAGKTHLLSRVRELAQLKGGYFFLVNLLDANTFWRSVVASMVDGLHQPLDDEGTTQLHVFLQRLTDALDLPVVTRMAITGRAPMASDRLDAFAAALGAKSRQIGIGCRDTARALALLAGSDPRLQDVGMSYLLAADEAEAGERAVWGIRPARRLSQELVFDMSRLLALTGPSVVAVDQVDGLIAQVANRSFVSAAPTETDTDGWRASVLLDQVAGGLMELREMTRRTVTVLALLPVSWALIKTNAVDTVQDRFRETATLESIPDASVGRALIERRLAAHYEEVGFVPPYPTWPVRPEAFVDAVDFTPRQLLINVERHIRSCVLNGEVTEMATLAAAAETLVPAPTRADHSSLQLLDERYAALREQAPVDGLLDPANEDTEVPSLLASALDAWIREGTDADFDQDTMPVRKPSLHARLRRTLDERTGDQAHWAFRAIAAQHYNAELARLRNACMAAGLANGVAQRRLFVLRNDEWSDSPGRRKAVEEFVAAGGQTLPLGEDDLRSMVALRTLLSEEPDGLHAWLVDRRPASRTALLATALADAGREPPTAGPVPGAGVPLGSPPAGEAEAMVAAADTAPAGPVDVEPATRVEEPAEPDTTALEPVAAAAPAGVYLQVGVDFDRGDPIHVELSALRQHAAIFAGSGSGKTVLIRRVVEECALLGVSAIVLDPNNDLARLGDAWPDEPKAWGEADAQAAADYLESTDVVVWTPGREGGRPLTFQPLPDFSGVRDDPDEFTQAVDSAVDALAPRAQVAANTAKALRGQAVLRQALRHHGRHGGTATLSGLIELLRDLPDGASELTGATAIAADLAENLEAARINDPLFGGTGESADPGTLLTPAPGKRARVSVISFVGLPGEEKRQGFVNQLQMALFAWIKRNPARDRPLGGLLVMDEAQTLAPSGPVTACTRSTLMLASQARKYGLGLVFATQAPKGLHSQIPGNAATQFFGRLNAPVHIEAAREMARFKGGDVPDISRLTSGQFYVAVEGQPFRKARTPLCLSHHPASPLSSEDVIARTRQAPSSSDDTAVST
;
A
#
# COMPACT_ATOMS: atom_id res chain seq x y z
N MET A 1 34.68 25.06 45.85
CA MET A 1 34.95 24.19 44.68
C MET A 1 33.74 23.37 44.25
N THR A 2 32.92 22.86 45.18
CA THR A 2 31.71 22.07 44.89
C THR A 2 30.65 22.86 44.11
N GLU A 3 30.45 24.13 44.44
CA GLU A 3 29.46 25.01 43.78
C GLU A 3 29.80 25.31 42.31
N ALA A 4 31.08 25.56 41.99
CA ALA A 4 31.52 25.73 40.61
C ALA A 4 31.40 24.44 39.77
N ARG A 5 31.60 23.28 40.39
CA ARG A 5 31.42 21.96 39.76
C ARG A 5 29.95 21.66 39.49
N LEU A 6 29.07 21.98 40.43
CA LEU A 6 27.62 21.84 40.24
C LEU A 6 27.11 22.81 39.18
N LYS A 7 27.59 24.05 39.16
CA LYS A 7 27.22 25.05 38.15
C LYS A 7 27.62 24.63 36.72
N ALA A 8 28.78 23.98 36.57
CA ALA A 8 29.23 23.43 35.29
C ALA A 8 28.35 22.27 34.78
N LEU A 9 27.75 21.50 35.70
CA LEU A 9 26.87 20.37 35.37
C LEU A 9 25.39 20.75 35.26
N ALA A 10 24.95 21.83 35.92
CA ALA A 10 23.54 22.23 36.00
C ALA A 10 22.90 22.56 34.64
N HIS A 11 23.72 22.95 33.65
CA HIS A 11 23.28 23.34 32.31
C HIS A 11 23.50 22.23 31.27
N LEU A 12 23.97 21.06 31.69
CA LEU A 12 24.37 19.98 30.77
C LEU A 12 23.16 19.08 30.46
N GLN A 13 22.63 19.20 29.24
CA GLN A 13 21.59 18.33 28.72
C GLN A 13 22.09 17.65 27.45
N PHE A 14 21.98 16.32 27.37
CA PHE A 14 22.26 15.65 26.11
C PHE A 14 20.99 15.63 25.26
N ASN A 15 21.08 16.14 24.03
CA ASN A 15 20.07 15.80 23.05
C ASN A 15 20.31 14.35 22.57
N TYR A 16 19.63 13.40 23.20
CA TYR A 16 19.68 11.97 22.88
C TYR A 16 18.51 11.49 22.00
N THR A 17 17.64 12.41 21.55
CA THR A 17 16.56 12.14 20.61
C THR A 17 16.87 12.89 19.30
N PRO A 18 17.77 12.35 18.46
CA PRO A 18 18.07 13.00 17.20
C PRO A 18 16.79 13.06 16.37
N THR A 19 16.35 14.27 16.05
CA THR A 19 15.17 14.48 15.21
C THR A 19 15.51 14.05 13.79
N ARG A 20 14.51 13.68 12.98
CA ARG A 20 14.75 13.23 11.61
C ARG A 20 15.46 14.27 10.73
N ASN A 21 15.29 15.55 11.04
CA ASN A 21 15.98 16.62 10.35
C ASN A 21 17.42 16.84 10.82
N ASP A 22 17.87 16.16 11.88
CA ASP A 22 19.29 16.12 12.24
C ASP A 22 20.11 15.40 11.17
N VAL A 23 19.46 14.61 10.30
CA VAL A 23 20.08 14.11 9.06
C VAL A 23 20.58 15.28 8.20
N TRP A 24 19.88 16.41 8.19
CA TRP A 24 20.21 17.61 7.41
C TRP A 24 21.12 18.60 8.14
N HIS A 25 21.45 18.36 9.41
CA HIS A 25 22.43 19.17 10.14
C HIS A 25 23.78 18.45 10.23
N PRO A 26 24.92 19.18 10.20
CA PRO A 26 26.22 18.56 10.38
C PRO A 26 26.27 17.81 11.72
N PRO A 27 26.72 16.54 11.75
CA PRO A 27 26.78 15.77 12.99
C PRO A 27 27.92 16.32 13.88
N ARG A 28 27.60 17.34 14.70
CA ARG A 28 28.57 18.06 15.56
C ARG A 28 29.42 17.12 16.43
N PHE A 29 28.84 16.00 16.86
CA PHE A 29 29.43 15.04 17.78
C PHE A 29 29.75 13.67 17.13
N HIS A 30 30.02 13.63 15.82
CA HIS A 30 30.46 12.39 15.16
C HIS A 30 31.78 11.88 15.74
N VAL A 31 31.87 10.56 15.89
CA VAL A 31 33.07 9.83 16.33
C VAL A 31 33.38 8.78 15.27
N ASP A 32 34.62 8.80 14.77
CA ASP A 32 35.11 7.81 13.81
C ASP A 32 35.16 6.42 14.47
N GLY A 33 34.74 5.38 13.72
CA GLY A 33 34.70 3.99 14.21
C GLY A 33 33.29 3.44 14.44
N LEU A 34 32.26 4.30 14.51
CA LEU A 34 30.87 3.86 14.62
C LEU A 34 30.31 3.47 13.24
N HIS A 35 29.80 2.23 13.11
CA HIS A 35 29.16 1.69 11.89
C HIS A 35 30.06 1.64 10.64
N THR A 36 31.37 1.49 10.82
CA THR A 36 32.39 1.55 9.76
C THR A 36 32.07 0.65 8.56
N ASP A 37 31.67 -0.60 8.80
CA ASP A 37 31.39 -1.57 7.73
C ASP A 37 30.16 -1.19 6.90
N VAL A 38 29.10 -0.71 7.57
CA VAL A 38 27.86 -0.28 6.92
C VAL A 38 28.12 0.98 6.09
N LEU A 39 28.86 1.94 6.65
CA LEU A 39 29.24 3.16 5.95
C LEU A 39 30.10 2.84 4.72
N ALA A 40 31.07 1.93 4.85
CA ALA A 40 31.91 1.49 3.74
C ALA A 40 31.09 0.85 2.61
N ALA A 41 30.10 0.01 2.94
CA ALA A 41 29.21 -0.60 1.95
C ALA A 41 28.39 0.44 1.17
N ILE A 42 27.85 1.46 1.84
CA ILE A 42 27.10 2.54 1.20
C ILE A 42 28.02 3.39 0.31
N LEU A 43 29.22 3.72 0.79
CA LEU A 43 30.19 4.52 0.04
C LEU A 43 30.75 3.78 -1.19
N ASP A 44 30.92 2.45 -1.12
CA ASP A 44 31.28 1.63 -2.28
C ASP A 44 30.15 1.60 -3.32
N GLY A 45 28.90 1.50 -2.85
CA GLY A 45 27.72 1.72 -3.69
C GLY A 45 27.78 3.08 -4.40
N LEU A 46 28.07 4.15 -3.66
CA LEU A 46 28.14 5.51 -4.22
C LEU A 46 29.27 5.65 -5.25
N ALA A 47 30.45 5.08 -4.97
CA ALA A 47 31.58 5.04 -5.91
C ALA A 47 31.27 4.20 -7.17
N THR A 48 30.43 3.17 -7.03
CA THR A 48 29.95 2.36 -8.16
C THR A 48 28.95 3.14 -9.01
N ALA A 49 28.01 3.85 -8.39
CA ALA A 49 27.11 4.78 -9.07
C ALA A 49 27.90 5.87 -9.80
N GLU A 50 28.96 6.40 -9.20
CA GLU A 50 29.80 7.41 -9.84
C GLU A 50 30.45 6.90 -11.14
N ARG A 51 30.94 5.64 -11.14
CA ARG A 51 31.60 4.99 -12.28
C ARG A 51 30.63 4.49 -13.37
N SER A 52 29.38 4.20 -13.02
CA SER A 52 28.41 3.57 -13.91
C SER A 52 27.23 4.52 -14.20
N PRO A 53 27.27 5.30 -15.29
CA PRO A 53 26.26 6.32 -15.57
C PRO A 53 24.87 5.75 -15.90
N ASP A 54 24.79 4.52 -16.40
CA ASP A 54 23.55 3.93 -16.92
C ASP A 54 22.83 2.96 -15.95
N ALA A 55 23.43 2.66 -14.79
CA ALA A 55 22.90 1.67 -13.86
C ALA A 55 23.02 2.12 -12.39
N SER A 56 22.09 1.65 -11.56
CA SER A 56 22.13 1.83 -10.11
C SER A 56 22.75 0.61 -9.44
N PRO A 57 23.61 0.79 -8.42
CA PRO A 57 24.24 -0.29 -7.66
C PRO A 57 23.22 -1.13 -6.87
N ILE A 58 23.67 -2.23 -6.27
CA ILE A 58 22.86 -3.03 -5.32
C ILE A 58 22.48 -2.12 -4.15
N GLY A 59 21.21 -2.15 -3.73
CA GLY A 59 20.74 -1.37 -2.59
C GLY A 59 21.33 -1.88 -1.28
N VAL A 60 21.28 -1.11 -0.20
CA VAL A 60 21.83 -1.50 1.11
C VAL A 60 20.71 -1.54 2.14
N ALA A 61 20.50 -2.69 2.77
CA ALA A 61 19.55 -2.85 3.86
C ALA A 61 20.29 -2.75 5.21
N VAL A 62 20.09 -1.62 5.89
CA VAL A 62 20.65 -1.30 7.21
C VAL A 62 19.66 -1.69 8.30
N GLN A 63 19.96 -2.79 8.97
CA GLN A 63 19.18 -3.31 10.09
C GLN A 63 19.73 -2.75 11.41
N GLY A 64 18.87 -2.40 12.37
CA GLY A 64 19.33 -1.97 13.69
C GLY A 64 18.19 -1.74 14.67
N GLN A 65 18.47 -1.76 15.98
CA GLN A 65 17.48 -1.41 16.98
C GLN A 65 17.26 0.11 17.05
N ARG A 66 16.18 0.55 17.71
CA ARG A 66 15.94 1.99 17.96
C ARG A 66 17.08 2.54 18.84
N GLY A 67 17.62 3.71 18.49
CA GLY A 67 18.76 4.29 19.22
C GLY A 67 20.13 3.70 18.87
N ALA A 68 20.20 2.72 17.97
CA ALA A 68 21.46 2.15 17.50
C ALA A 68 22.29 3.11 16.61
N GLY A 69 21.74 4.26 16.20
CA GLY A 69 22.48 5.27 15.43
C GLY A 69 22.14 5.37 13.93
N LYS A 70 21.03 4.77 13.46
CA LYS A 70 20.61 4.85 12.04
C LYS A 70 20.51 6.27 11.49
N THR A 71 19.85 7.17 12.21
CA THR A 71 19.70 8.58 11.82
C THR A 71 21.05 9.29 11.72
N HIS A 72 21.96 9.00 12.66
CA HIS A 72 23.33 9.52 12.65
C HIS A 72 24.15 8.97 11.46
N LEU A 73 24.02 7.68 11.15
CA LEU A 73 24.62 7.07 9.96
C LEU A 73 24.11 7.75 8.68
N LEU A 74 22.80 7.97 8.54
CA LEU A 74 22.22 8.66 7.38
C LEU A 74 22.70 10.11 7.28
N SER A 75 22.86 10.83 8.40
CA SER A 75 23.47 12.17 8.43
C SER A 75 24.89 12.16 7.87
N ARG A 76 25.70 11.18 8.29
CA ARG A 76 27.07 11.02 7.79
C ARG A 76 27.13 10.62 6.32
N VAL A 77 26.25 9.72 5.87
CA VAL A 77 26.11 9.32 4.46
C VAL A 77 25.77 10.54 3.60
N ARG A 78 24.83 11.38 4.04
CA ARG A 78 24.47 12.63 3.36
C ARG A 78 25.69 13.54 3.21
N GLU A 79 26.38 13.85 4.32
CA GLU A 79 27.54 14.74 4.31
C GLU A 79 28.62 14.24 3.33
N LEU A 80 28.95 12.95 3.39
CA LEU A 80 29.95 12.35 2.50
C LEU A 80 29.48 12.29 1.04
N ALA A 81 28.20 12.04 0.79
CA ALA A 81 27.64 12.10 -0.55
C ALA A 81 27.75 13.52 -1.14
N GLN A 82 27.42 14.54 -0.35
CA GLN A 82 27.48 15.95 -0.76
C GLN A 82 28.93 16.42 -0.97
N LEU A 83 29.88 16.01 -0.12
CA LEU A 83 31.30 16.25 -0.29
C LEU A 83 31.86 15.67 -1.60
N LYS A 84 31.32 14.52 -2.04
CA LYS A 84 31.63 13.91 -3.35
C LYS A 84 30.84 14.51 -4.51
N GLY A 85 30.13 15.60 -4.29
CA GLY A 85 29.30 16.24 -5.30
C GLY A 85 28.05 15.44 -5.68
N GLY A 86 27.59 14.52 -4.83
CA GLY A 86 26.31 13.82 -4.99
C GLY A 86 25.12 14.55 -4.37
N TYR A 87 23.94 13.94 -4.52
CA TYR A 87 22.67 14.39 -3.96
C TYR A 87 22.17 13.40 -2.90
N PHE A 88 21.39 13.88 -1.93
CA PHE A 88 20.80 13.02 -0.90
C PHE A 88 19.31 13.31 -0.77
N PHE A 89 18.51 12.26 -0.62
CA PHE A 89 17.07 12.32 -0.42
C PHE A 89 16.65 11.38 0.70
N LEU A 90 15.87 11.88 1.65
CA LEU A 90 15.32 11.10 2.75
C LEU A 90 13.82 10.86 2.52
N VAL A 91 13.46 9.65 2.08
CA VAL A 91 12.09 9.26 1.77
C VAL A 91 11.35 8.89 3.05
N ASN A 92 10.14 9.43 3.22
CA ASN A 92 9.19 8.98 4.24
C ASN A 92 8.07 8.17 3.59
N LEU A 93 7.82 6.96 4.06
CA LEU A 93 6.68 6.17 3.62
C LEU A 93 5.61 6.18 4.70
N LEU A 94 4.56 6.97 4.47
CA LEU A 94 3.46 7.14 5.42
C LEU A 94 2.27 6.22 5.13
N ASP A 95 2.06 5.88 3.86
CA ASP A 95 0.96 5.04 3.37
C ASP A 95 1.40 4.23 2.14
N ALA A 96 1.02 2.95 2.11
CA ALA A 96 1.35 2.01 1.04
C ALA A 96 0.68 2.38 -0.28
N ASN A 97 -0.57 2.87 -0.25
CA ASN A 97 -1.33 3.20 -1.46
C ASN A 97 -0.79 4.44 -2.19
N THR A 98 0.00 5.25 -1.49
CA THR A 98 0.56 6.51 -2.01
C THR A 98 2.08 6.48 -2.11
N PHE A 99 2.71 5.30 -2.10
CA PHE A 99 4.17 5.10 -2.14
C PHE A 99 4.89 6.07 -3.09
N TRP A 100 4.56 6.06 -4.38
CA TRP A 100 5.23 6.91 -5.38
C TRP A 100 4.98 8.41 -5.16
N ARG A 101 3.80 8.79 -4.66
CA ARG A 101 3.53 10.19 -4.31
C ARG A 101 4.40 10.62 -3.14
N SER A 102 4.59 9.76 -2.13
CA SER A 102 5.46 10.04 -0.99
C SER A 102 6.94 10.14 -1.38
N VAL A 103 7.41 9.29 -2.31
CA VAL A 103 8.78 9.36 -2.82
C VAL A 103 9.01 10.69 -3.55
N VAL A 104 8.13 11.07 -4.49
CA VAL A 104 8.23 12.34 -5.21
C VAL A 104 8.23 13.52 -4.26
N ALA A 105 7.27 13.57 -3.32
CA ALA A 105 7.18 14.64 -2.34
C ALA A 105 8.48 14.76 -1.53
N SER A 106 9.01 13.64 -1.04
CA SER A 106 10.27 13.60 -0.29
C SER A 106 11.47 14.05 -1.13
N MET A 107 11.50 13.72 -2.42
CA MET A 107 12.55 14.18 -3.32
C MET A 107 12.47 15.70 -3.55
N VAL A 108 11.27 16.25 -3.75
CA VAL A 108 11.10 17.70 -3.91
C VAL A 108 11.39 18.45 -2.62
N ASP A 109 10.97 17.94 -1.47
CA ASP A 109 11.33 18.50 -0.17
C ASP A 109 12.86 18.46 0.03
N GLY A 110 13.50 17.33 -0.30
CA GLY A 110 14.96 17.19 -0.27
C GLY A 110 15.70 18.16 -1.18
N LEU A 111 15.11 18.56 -2.31
CA LEU A 111 15.69 19.57 -3.19
C LEU A 111 15.73 20.98 -2.57
N HIS A 112 14.83 21.28 -1.64
CA HIS A 112 14.76 22.57 -0.93
C HIS A 112 15.63 22.62 0.34
N GLN A 113 16.17 21.48 0.77
CA GLN A 113 16.98 21.45 1.98
C GLN A 113 18.26 22.26 1.80
N PRO A 114 18.61 23.14 2.76
CA PRO A 114 19.84 23.90 2.73
C PRO A 114 21.05 22.96 2.92
N LEU A 115 22.12 23.27 2.21
CA LEU A 115 23.41 22.57 2.25
C LEU A 115 24.40 23.24 3.20
N ASP A 116 24.25 24.56 3.38
CA ASP A 116 25.12 25.42 4.16
C ASP A 116 24.30 26.45 4.96
N ASP A 117 24.97 27.13 5.89
CA ASP A 117 24.38 28.20 6.70
C ASP A 117 24.01 29.44 5.86
N GLU A 118 24.53 29.54 4.63
CA GLU A 118 24.21 30.59 3.65
C GLU A 118 22.84 30.34 2.95
N GLY A 119 22.25 29.16 3.15
CA GLY A 119 20.93 28.81 2.63
C GLY A 119 20.93 28.28 1.19
N THR A 120 22.07 27.85 0.67
CA THR A 120 22.19 27.23 -0.66
C THR A 120 21.46 25.90 -0.67
N THR A 121 20.54 25.68 -1.61
CA THR A 121 19.76 24.43 -1.68
C THR A 121 20.36 23.40 -2.65
N GLN A 122 20.00 22.12 -2.48
CA GLN A 122 20.37 21.07 -3.44
C GLN A 122 19.87 21.38 -4.86
N LEU A 123 18.67 21.98 -5.00
CA LEU A 123 18.12 22.43 -6.28
C LEU A 123 19.01 23.47 -6.95
N HIS A 124 19.49 24.44 -6.17
CA HIS A 124 20.38 25.48 -6.69
C HIS A 124 21.68 24.89 -7.22
N VAL A 125 22.33 24.02 -6.44
CA VAL A 125 23.58 23.34 -6.84
C VAL A 125 23.36 22.46 -8.06
N PHE A 126 22.24 21.73 -8.12
CA PHE A 126 21.86 20.93 -9.27
C PHE A 126 21.71 21.78 -10.54
N LEU A 127 20.90 22.84 -10.50
CA LEU A 127 20.66 23.68 -11.66
C LEU A 127 21.91 24.44 -12.08
N GLN A 128 22.75 24.87 -11.14
CA GLN A 128 24.04 25.49 -11.44
C GLN A 128 24.94 24.52 -12.23
N ARG A 129 25.16 23.30 -11.71
CA ARG A 129 25.98 22.29 -12.40
C ARG A 129 25.40 21.88 -13.75
N LEU A 130 24.08 21.75 -13.84
CA LEU A 130 23.41 21.39 -15.09
C LEU A 130 23.59 22.50 -16.13
N THR A 131 23.35 23.76 -15.75
CA THR A 131 23.47 24.90 -16.68
C THR A 131 24.91 25.18 -17.08
N ASP A 132 25.89 24.95 -16.20
CA ASP A 132 27.32 24.98 -16.53
C ASP A 132 27.68 23.89 -17.55
N ALA A 133 27.11 22.69 -17.41
CA ALA A 133 27.31 21.59 -18.37
C ALA A 133 26.61 21.80 -19.72
N LEU A 134 25.66 22.73 -19.81
CA LEU A 134 24.87 23.05 -21.01
C LEU A 134 25.39 24.29 -21.77
N ASP A 135 26.45 24.95 -21.29
CA ASP A 135 27.07 26.14 -21.88
C ASP A 135 26.08 27.27 -22.22
N LEU A 136 25.13 27.52 -21.30
CA LEU A 136 24.10 28.54 -21.48
C LEU A 136 24.63 29.96 -21.26
N PRO A 137 24.08 30.98 -21.96
CA PRO A 137 24.41 32.38 -21.71
C PRO A 137 24.21 32.76 -20.24
N VAL A 138 25.06 33.65 -19.71
CA VAL A 138 25.07 34.05 -18.29
C VAL A 138 23.68 34.52 -17.82
N VAL A 139 22.97 35.29 -18.64
CA VAL A 139 21.62 35.80 -18.32
C VAL A 139 20.61 34.65 -18.17
N THR A 140 20.65 33.66 -19.07
CA THR A 140 19.80 32.47 -19.00
C THR A 140 20.15 31.63 -17.78
N ARG A 141 21.45 31.45 -17.50
CA ARG A 141 21.95 30.72 -16.33
C ARG A 141 21.46 31.33 -15.02
N MET A 142 21.56 32.66 -14.89
CA MET A 142 21.08 33.37 -13.71
C MET A 142 19.58 33.22 -13.52
N ALA A 143 18.79 33.23 -14.61
CA ALA A 143 17.34 33.02 -14.52
C ALA A 143 16.98 31.59 -14.08
N ILE A 144 17.58 30.57 -14.70
CA ILE A 144 17.32 29.16 -14.37
C ILE A 144 17.74 28.83 -12.94
N THR A 145 18.82 29.41 -12.44
CA THR A 145 19.29 29.20 -11.06
C THR A 145 18.56 30.04 -10.01
N GLY A 146 17.57 30.85 -10.41
CA GLY A 146 16.78 31.68 -9.50
C GLY A 146 17.43 33.00 -9.07
N ARG A 147 18.58 33.37 -9.67
CA ARG A 147 19.30 34.62 -9.39
C ARG A 147 18.83 35.81 -10.23
N ALA A 148 17.93 35.58 -11.20
CA ALA A 148 17.30 36.61 -12.01
C ALA A 148 15.84 36.22 -12.32
N PRO A 149 14.97 37.17 -12.70
CA PRO A 149 13.57 36.89 -13.04
C PRO A 149 13.45 35.85 -14.17
N MET A 150 12.46 34.96 -14.09
CA MET A 150 12.22 33.93 -15.10
C MET A 150 11.44 34.49 -16.30
N ALA A 151 11.78 34.05 -17.50
CA ALA A 151 11.07 34.38 -18.75
C ALA A 151 10.94 33.12 -19.63
N SER A 152 9.89 33.05 -20.46
CA SER A 152 9.57 31.85 -21.25
C SER A 152 10.63 31.51 -22.31
N ASP A 153 11.20 32.53 -22.95
CA ASP A 153 12.32 32.41 -23.90
C ASP A 153 13.57 31.76 -23.27
N ARG A 154 13.85 32.08 -22.01
CA ARG A 154 14.96 31.49 -21.23
C ARG A 154 14.72 30.02 -20.92
N LEU A 155 13.49 29.64 -20.56
CA LEU A 155 13.12 28.23 -20.35
C LEU A 155 13.18 27.42 -21.65
N ASP A 156 12.80 28.02 -22.78
CA ASP A 156 12.90 27.36 -24.08
C ASP A 156 14.35 27.17 -24.51
N ALA A 157 15.22 28.15 -24.29
CA ALA A 157 16.66 28.02 -24.51
C ALA A 157 17.27 26.91 -23.62
N PHE A 158 16.88 26.86 -22.34
CA PHE A 158 17.31 25.80 -21.42
C PHE A 158 16.84 24.41 -21.88
N ALA A 159 15.57 24.27 -22.24
CA ALA A 159 15.01 23.01 -22.74
C ALA A 159 15.67 22.55 -24.07
N ALA A 160 15.95 23.49 -24.98
CA ALA A 160 16.62 23.20 -26.24
C ALA A 160 18.07 22.72 -26.02
N ALA A 161 18.82 23.39 -25.13
CA ALA A 161 20.18 22.99 -24.78
C ALA A 161 20.22 21.60 -24.13
N LEU A 162 19.25 21.29 -23.25
CA LEU A 162 19.13 19.97 -22.64
C LEU A 162 18.90 18.87 -23.70
N GLY A 163 18.03 19.13 -24.68
CA GLY A 163 17.79 18.22 -25.80
C GLY A 163 18.97 18.04 -26.74
N ALA A 164 19.79 19.08 -26.92
CA ALA A 164 21.04 18.98 -27.69
C ALA A 164 22.10 18.13 -26.96
N LYS A 165 22.18 18.22 -25.63
CA LYS A 165 23.11 17.44 -24.80
C LYS A 165 22.74 15.95 -24.74
N SER A 166 21.45 15.65 -24.54
CA SER A 166 20.93 14.28 -24.51
C SER A 166 19.53 14.24 -25.11
N ARG A 167 19.42 13.66 -26.30
CA ARG A 167 18.14 13.54 -27.01
C ARG A 167 17.11 12.76 -26.21
N GLN A 168 17.53 11.70 -25.50
CA GLN A 168 16.64 10.88 -24.67
C GLN A 168 16.07 11.67 -23.49
N ILE A 169 16.91 12.45 -22.80
CA ILE A 169 16.48 13.26 -21.64
C ILE A 169 15.69 14.49 -22.10
N GLY A 170 16.08 15.14 -23.20
CA GLY A 170 15.35 16.29 -23.72
C GLY A 170 13.97 15.98 -24.28
N ILE A 171 13.68 14.72 -24.67
CA ILE A 171 12.33 14.30 -25.05
C ILE A 171 11.53 13.86 -23.82
N GLY A 172 12.15 13.06 -22.94
CA GLY A 172 11.46 12.45 -21.79
C GLY A 172 11.25 13.39 -20.60
N CYS A 173 12.22 14.27 -20.32
CA CYS A 173 12.33 15.03 -19.07
C CYS A 173 12.20 16.55 -19.23
N ARG A 174 11.83 17.05 -20.42
CA ARG A 174 11.78 18.50 -20.72
C ARG A 174 10.88 19.27 -19.75
N ASP A 175 9.69 18.74 -19.50
CA ASP A 175 8.68 19.42 -18.71
C ASP A 175 9.05 19.39 -17.21
N THR A 176 9.60 18.27 -16.74
CA THR A 176 10.17 18.16 -15.39
C THR A 176 11.34 19.12 -15.18
N ALA A 177 12.24 19.28 -16.17
CA ALA A 177 13.34 20.23 -16.09
C ALA A 177 12.85 21.68 -16.01
N ARG A 178 11.82 22.05 -16.77
CA ARG A 178 11.19 23.38 -16.68
C ARG A 178 10.53 23.62 -15.33
N ALA A 179 9.80 22.63 -14.81
CA ALA A 179 9.16 22.74 -13.51
C ALA A 179 10.20 22.95 -12.38
N LEU A 180 11.34 22.26 -12.43
CA LEU A 180 12.46 22.47 -11.50
C LEU A 180 13.06 23.88 -11.61
N ALA A 181 13.18 24.43 -12.83
CA ALA A 181 13.65 25.80 -13.03
C ALA A 181 12.65 26.85 -12.50
N LEU A 182 11.35 26.63 -12.69
CA LEU A 182 10.30 27.49 -12.11
C LEU A 182 10.32 27.45 -10.58
N LEU A 183 10.52 26.26 -10.01
CA LEU A 183 10.62 26.04 -8.57
C LEU A 183 11.83 26.75 -7.95
N ALA A 184 12.94 26.89 -8.68
CA ALA A 184 14.13 27.59 -8.20
C ALA A 184 14.00 29.12 -8.23
N GLY A 185 13.02 29.68 -8.97
CA GLY A 185 12.82 31.13 -9.10
C GLY A 185 12.45 31.81 -7.79
N SER A 186 12.48 33.14 -7.77
CA SER A 186 12.07 33.95 -6.61
C SER A 186 10.58 34.34 -6.59
N ASP A 187 9.86 34.13 -7.69
CA ASP A 187 8.44 34.47 -7.81
C ASP A 187 7.56 33.36 -7.20
N PRO A 188 6.81 33.64 -6.12
CA PRO A 188 5.98 32.65 -5.45
C PRO A 188 4.97 31.97 -6.38
N ARG A 189 4.42 32.68 -7.37
CA ARG A 189 3.41 32.14 -8.29
C ARG A 189 4.01 31.10 -9.23
N LEU A 190 5.22 31.36 -9.72
CA LEU A 190 5.93 30.43 -10.61
C LEU A 190 6.38 29.18 -9.88
N GLN A 191 6.81 29.33 -8.64
CA GLN A 191 7.12 28.21 -7.77
C GLN A 191 5.90 27.31 -7.57
N ASP A 192 4.71 27.89 -7.38
CA ASP A 192 3.48 27.11 -7.19
C ASP A 192 3.13 26.30 -8.46
N VAL A 193 3.32 26.87 -9.65
CA VAL A 193 3.16 26.15 -10.93
C VAL A 193 4.15 24.98 -11.04
N GLY A 194 5.43 25.21 -10.74
CA GLY A 194 6.45 24.17 -10.73
C GLY A 194 6.17 23.06 -9.71
N MET A 195 5.75 23.46 -8.52
CA MET A 195 5.41 22.55 -7.41
C MET A 195 4.19 21.70 -7.74
N SER A 196 3.13 22.29 -8.31
CA SER A 196 1.92 21.55 -8.70
C SER A 196 2.20 20.50 -9.77
N TYR A 197 3.07 20.80 -10.74
CA TYR A 197 3.53 19.82 -11.72
C TYR A 197 4.34 18.69 -11.07
N LEU A 198 5.34 19.05 -10.25
CA LEU A 198 6.24 18.09 -9.63
C LEU A 198 5.55 17.17 -8.63
N LEU A 199 4.42 17.54 -8.02
CA LEU A 199 3.62 16.66 -7.16
C LEU A 199 2.52 15.90 -7.90
N ALA A 200 2.51 15.92 -9.24
CA ALA A 200 1.45 15.36 -10.06
C ALA A 200 0.05 15.86 -9.65
N ALA A 201 -0.07 17.12 -9.23
CA ALA A 201 -1.34 17.76 -8.92
C ALA A 201 -2.02 18.26 -10.20
N ASP A 202 -3.31 18.58 -10.11
CA ASP A 202 -4.02 19.24 -11.20
C ASP A 202 -3.58 20.72 -11.33
N GLU A 203 -3.75 21.30 -12.51
CA GLU A 203 -3.54 22.74 -12.70
C GLU A 203 -4.53 23.52 -11.83
N ALA A 204 -4.06 24.61 -11.24
CA ALA A 204 -4.93 25.47 -10.47
C ALA A 204 -5.78 26.36 -11.42
N GLU A 205 -5.15 26.90 -12.45
CA GLU A 205 -5.81 27.51 -13.61
C GLU A 205 -5.55 26.72 -14.90
N ALA A 206 -6.60 26.43 -15.65
CA ALA A 206 -6.48 25.72 -16.93
C ALA A 206 -5.57 26.50 -17.89
N GLY A 207 -4.46 25.87 -18.29
CA GLY A 207 -3.46 26.45 -19.20
C GLY A 207 -2.34 27.24 -18.52
N GLU A 208 -2.29 27.33 -17.19
CA GLU A 208 -1.22 28.04 -16.47
C GLU A 208 0.18 27.46 -16.78
N ARG A 209 0.28 26.14 -16.97
CA ARG A 209 1.54 25.46 -17.30
C ARG A 209 1.93 25.65 -18.76
N ALA A 210 0.94 25.76 -19.65
CA ALA A 210 1.16 25.91 -21.08
C ALA A 210 1.91 27.20 -21.43
N VAL A 211 1.69 28.28 -20.65
CA VAL A 211 2.42 29.56 -20.78
C VAL A 211 3.93 29.37 -20.59
N TRP A 212 4.33 28.41 -19.77
CA TRP A 212 5.72 28.07 -19.49
C TRP A 212 6.23 26.88 -20.32
N GLY A 213 5.47 26.50 -21.35
CA GLY A 213 5.78 25.42 -22.28
C GLY A 213 5.63 24.01 -21.68
N ILE A 214 5.13 23.88 -20.46
CA ILE A 214 4.87 22.60 -19.79
C ILE A 214 3.53 22.05 -20.31
N ARG A 215 3.48 20.77 -20.68
CA ARG A 215 2.25 20.16 -21.21
C ARG A 215 1.17 20.07 -20.12
N PRO A 216 -0.12 20.28 -20.46
CA PRO A 216 -1.23 20.15 -19.50
C PRO A 216 -1.46 18.72 -19.02
N ALA A 217 -1.00 17.72 -19.78
CA ALA A 217 -1.22 16.31 -19.47
C ALA A 217 -0.57 15.93 -18.13
N ARG A 218 -1.36 15.31 -17.25
CA ARG A 218 -0.91 14.86 -15.94
C ARG A 218 0.13 13.74 -16.10
N ARG A 219 1.27 13.92 -15.45
CA ARG A 219 2.33 12.92 -15.37
C ARG A 219 2.17 12.08 -14.11
N LEU A 220 2.48 10.79 -14.16
CA LEU A 220 2.39 9.93 -12.98
C LEU A 220 3.54 10.25 -12.01
N SER A 221 3.29 10.09 -10.70
CA SER A 221 4.34 10.34 -9.68
C SER A 221 5.57 9.47 -9.91
N GLN A 222 5.38 8.20 -10.29
CA GLN A 222 6.47 7.29 -10.65
C GLN A 222 7.33 7.83 -11.81
N GLU A 223 6.70 8.35 -12.86
CA GLU A 223 7.41 8.96 -13.99
C GLU A 223 8.20 10.21 -13.55
N LEU A 224 7.68 11.00 -12.61
CA LEU A 224 8.36 12.18 -12.07
C LEU A 224 9.60 11.81 -11.25
N VAL A 225 9.54 10.77 -10.39
CA VAL A 225 10.73 10.22 -9.71
C VAL A 225 11.80 9.84 -10.73
N PHE A 226 11.37 9.12 -11.77
CA PHE A 226 12.24 8.66 -12.83
C PHE A 226 12.93 9.80 -13.59
N ASP A 227 12.18 10.85 -13.93
CA ASP A 227 12.73 12.02 -14.60
C ASP A 227 13.71 12.79 -13.73
N MET A 228 13.34 13.04 -12.47
CA MET A 228 14.21 13.73 -11.52
C MET A 228 15.51 12.96 -11.35
N SER A 229 15.44 11.63 -11.18
CA SER A 229 16.62 10.79 -11.08
C SER A 229 17.50 10.85 -12.32
N ARG A 230 16.92 10.82 -13.53
CA ARG A 230 17.68 10.96 -14.80
C ARG A 230 18.33 12.33 -14.95
N LEU A 231 17.64 13.39 -14.54
CA LEU A 231 18.17 14.75 -14.58
C LEU A 231 19.33 14.91 -13.60
N LEU A 232 19.19 14.44 -12.36
CA LEU A 232 20.24 14.47 -11.33
C LEU A 232 21.47 13.63 -11.73
N ALA A 233 21.25 12.48 -12.37
CA ALA A 233 22.34 11.61 -12.83
C ALA A 233 23.33 12.30 -13.80
N LEU A 234 22.87 13.33 -14.54
CA LEU A 234 23.71 14.13 -15.44
C LEU A 234 24.79 14.93 -14.71
N THR A 235 24.57 15.28 -13.45
CA THR A 235 25.44 16.18 -12.69
C THR A 235 26.15 15.49 -11.52
N GLY A 236 25.60 14.39 -10.99
CA GLY A 236 26.23 13.67 -9.87
C GLY A 236 25.47 12.39 -9.48
N PRO A 237 26.08 11.53 -8.66
CA PRO A 237 25.39 10.36 -8.09
C PRO A 237 24.39 10.80 -7.01
N SER A 238 23.37 9.98 -6.75
CA SER A 238 22.36 10.25 -5.72
C SER A 238 22.30 9.15 -4.67
N VAL A 239 21.93 9.50 -3.44
CA VAL A 239 21.54 8.55 -2.39
C VAL A 239 20.08 8.79 -2.07
N VAL A 240 19.28 7.73 -2.14
CA VAL A 240 17.88 7.73 -1.69
C VAL A 240 17.81 6.85 -0.45
N ALA A 241 17.76 7.48 0.71
CA ALA A 241 17.59 6.81 1.99
C ALA A 241 16.09 6.71 2.32
N VAL A 242 15.59 5.49 2.45
CA VAL A 242 14.23 5.22 2.92
C VAL A 242 14.30 4.87 4.39
N ASP A 243 13.61 5.67 5.21
CA ASP A 243 13.52 5.49 6.65
C ASP A 243 12.03 5.36 7.05
N GLN A 244 11.78 4.83 8.25
CA GLN A 244 10.44 4.69 8.85
C GLN A 244 9.46 3.76 8.12
N VAL A 245 9.95 2.81 7.31
CA VAL A 245 9.10 1.76 6.73
C VAL A 245 8.47 0.87 7.83
N ASP A 246 9.14 0.81 8.99
CA ASP A 246 8.74 0.02 10.16
C ASP A 246 7.32 0.31 10.64
N GLY A 247 6.97 1.59 10.84
CA GLY A 247 5.64 1.96 11.34
C GLY A 247 4.52 1.61 10.35
N LEU A 248 4.80 1.72 9.05
CA LEU A 248 3.85 1.29 8.02
C LEU A 248 3.67 -0.23 8.06
N ILE A 249 4.77 -0.98 8.09
CA ILE A 249 4.75 -2.45 8.16
C ILE A 249 4.05 -2.92 9.45
N ALA A 250 4.29 -2.26 10.58
CA ALA A 250 3.65 -2.53 11.86
C ALA A 250 2.15 -2.27 11.85
N GLN A 251 1.69 -1.15 11.30
CA GLN A 251 0.26 -0.83 11.19
C GLN A 251 -0.46 -1.87 10.31
N VAL A 252 0.19 -2.35 9.26
CA VAL A 252 -0.32 -3.38 8.37
C VAL A 252 -0.33 -4.75 9.05
N ALA A 253 0.74 -5.10 9.78
CA ALA A 253 0.84 -6.34 10.54
C ALA A 253 -0.16 -6.40 11.71
N ASN A 254 -0.32 -5.31 12.47
CA ASN A 254 -1.23 -5.25 13.63
C ASN A 254 -2.71 -5.34 13.22
N ARG A 255 -3.10 -4.82 12.05
CA ARG A 255 -4.44 -5.07 11.48
C ARG A 255 -4.72 -6.54 11.21
N SER A 256 -3.68 -7.37 11.09
CA SER A 256 -3.79 -8.82 10.93
C SER A 256 -3.86 -9.57 12.28
N PHE A 257 -3.41 -8.97 13.39
CA PHE A 257 -3.33 -9.62 14.71
C PHE A 257 -4.47 -9.25 15.66
N VAL A 258 -5.15 -8.11 15.49
CA VAL A 258 -6.27 -7.70 16.36
C VAL A 258 -7.54 -8.55 16.14
N SER A 259 -7.60 -9.40 15.12
CA SER A 259 -8.68 -10.38 14.92
C SER A 259 -8.32 -11.81 15.37
N ALA A 260 -7.58 -11.97 16.47
CA ALA A 260 -7.27 -13.29 17.06
C ALA A 260 -8.48 -13.99 17.72
N ALA A 261 -9.71 -13.68 17.30
CA ALA A 261 -10.87 -14.55 17.44
C ALA A 261 -11.27 -14.98 16.02
N PRO A 262 -11.26 -16.28 15.68
CA PRO A 262 -11.59 -16.75 14.35
C PRO A 262 -13.08 -16.54 14.11
N THR A 263 -13.45 -15.42 13.50
CA THR A 263 -14.73 -15.25 12.79
C THR A 263 -14.46 -15.27 11.29
N GLU A 264 -15.33 -15.95 10.55
CA GLU A 264 -15.14 -16.44 9.16
C GLU A 264 -14.98 -15.38 8.05
N THR A 265 -14.70 -14.12 8.37
CA THR A 265 -14.47 -13.05 7.39
C THR A 265 -12.99 -12.69 7.30
N ASP A 266 -12.23 -13.56 6.63
CA ASP A 266 -10.78 -13.47 6.34
C ASP A 266 -10.42 -12.39 5.28
N THR A 267 -11.17 -11.28 5.23
CA THR A 267 -10.97 -10.18 4.27
C THR A 267 -9.90 -9.17 4.69
N ASP A 268 -9.60 -9.06 5.98
CA ASP A 268 -8.68 -8.04 6.50
C ASP A 268 -7.20 -8.49 6.52
N GLY A 269 -6.91 -9.79 6.70
CA GLY A 269 -5.55 -10.33 6.54
C GLY A 269 -5.03 -10.26 5.10
N TRP A 270 -5.92 -10.41 4.11
CA TRP A 270 -5.58 -10.25 2.69
C TRP A 270 -5.19 -8.81 2.33
N ARG A 271 -5.97 -7.81 2.79
CA ARG A 271 -5.64 -6.39 2.55
C ARG A 271 -4.25 -6.05 3.08
N ALA A 272 -3.89 -6.60 4.23
CA ALA A 272 -2.57 -6.39 4.82
C ALA A 272 -1.44 -7.00 3.97
N SER A 273 -1.61 -8.24 3.49
CA SER A 273 -0.62 -8.88 2.61
C SER A 273 -0.40 -8.14 1.29
N VAL A 274 -1.47 -7.62 0.67
CA VAL A 274 -1.41 -6.85 -0.58
C VAL A 274 -0.69 -5.52 -0.38
N LEU A 275 -0.93 -4.83 0.73
CA LEU A 275 -0.24 -3.57 1.03
C LEU A 275 1.26 -3.78 1.30
N LEU A 276 1.63 -4.90 1.93
CA LEU A 276 3.04 -5.28 2.11
C LEU A 276 3.72 -5.59 0.77
N ASP A 277 3.06 -6.34 -0.11
CA ASP A 277 3.57 -6.64 -1.46
C ASP A 277 3.73 -5.36 -2.30
N GLN A 278 2.79 -4.42 -2.20
CA GLN A 278 2.89 -3.11 -2.87
C GLN A 278 4.10 -2.29 -2.40
N VAL A 279 4.39 -2.29 -1.09
CA VAL A 279 5.57 -1.58 -0.55
C VAL A 279 6.85 -2.25 -1.01
N ALA A 280 6.92 -3.59 -0.94
CA ALA A 280 8.08 -4.34 -1.40
C ALA A 280 8.33 -4.13 -2.90
N GLY A 281 7.28 -4.24 -3.73
CA GLY A 281 7.35 -3.98 -5.17
C GLY A 281 7.77 -2.53 -5.48
N GLY A 282 7.21 -1.54 -4.77
CA GLY A 282 7.59 -0.14 -4.93
C GLY A 282 9.07 0.12 -4.61
N LEU A 283 9.61 -0.49 -3.54
CA LEU A 283 11.04 -0.39 -3.20
C LEU A 283 11.95 -1.03 -4.26
N MET A 284 11.52 -2.14 -4.86
CA MET A 284 12.25 -2.79 -5.96
C MET A 284 12.26 -1.91 -7.22
N GLU A 285 11.09 -1.43 -7.64
CA GLU A 285 10.95 -0.56 -8.80
C GLU A 285 11.73 0.74 -8.62
N LEU A 286 11.75 1.32 -7.42
CA LEU A 286 12.54 2.52 -7.11
C LEU A 286 14.03 2.32 -7.43
N ARG A 287 14.59 1.16 -7.07
CA ARG A 287 15.98 0.83 -7.40
C ARG A 287 16.18 0.62 -8.90
N GLU A 288 15.28 -0.12 -9.56
CA GLU A 288 15.43 -0.48 -10.97
C GLU A 288 15.26 0.71 -11.92
N MET A 289 14.38 1.65 -11.56
CA MET A 289 14.06 2.80 -12.38
C MET A 289 15.01 3.98 -12.17
N THR A 290 15.54 4.17 -10.95
CA THR A 290 16.50 5.24 -10.70
C THR A 290 17.83 5.00 -11.43
N ARG A 291 18.55 6.09 -11.72
CA ARG A 291 19.84 6.09 -12.42
C ARG A 291 20.89 6.74 -11.56
N ARG A 292 22.08 6.12 -11.49
CA ARG A 292 23.22 6.62 -10.72
C ARG A 292 22.86 6.83 -9.24
N THR A 293 21.98 5.98 -8.71
CA THR A 293 21.38 6.16 -7.38
C THR A 293 21.63 4.95 -6.48
N VAL A 294 22.12 5.19 -5.26
CA VAL A 294 22.18 4.17 -4.20
C VAL A 294 20.90 4.24 -3.37
N THR A 295 20.15 3.15 -3.31
CA THR A 295 19.00 3.04 -2.40
C THR A 295 19.45 2.44 -1.07
N VAL A 296 19.25 3.16 0.03
CA VAL A 296 19.58 2.72 1.39
C VAL A 296 18.27 2.55 2.16
N LEU A 297 18.00 1.36 2.68
CA LEU A 297 16.84 1.09 3.53
C LEU A 297 17.29 1.04 4.98
N ALA A 298 16.73 1.88 5.85
CA ALA A 298 16.95 1.84 7.29
C ALA A 298 15.69 1.27 7.97
N LEU A 299 15.80 0.08 8.58
CA LEU A 299 14.63 -0.63 9.13
C LEU A 299 14.97 -1.53 10.32
N LEU A 300 13.97 -1.91 11.10
CA LEU A 300 14.08 -2.87 12.20
C LEU A 300 14.30 -4.29 11.64
N PRO A 301 15.05 -5.17 12.33
CA PRO A 301 15.24 -6.56 11.89
C PRO A 301 13.91 -7.31 11.66
N VAL A 302 12.91 -7.05 12.51
CA VAL A 302 11.56 -7.66 12.38
C VAL A 302 10.88 -7.24 11.08
N SER A 303 10.93 -5.95 10.74
CA SER A 303 10.37 -5.43 9.48
C SER A 303 11.08 -6.01 8.27
N TRP A 304 12.40 -6.24 8.35
CA TRP A 304 13.15 -6.87 7.27
C TRP A 304 12.71 -8.31 7.05
N ALA A 305 12.54 -9.07 8.15
CA ALA A 305 12.04 -10.43 8.10
C ALA A 305 10.64 -10.50 7.47
N LEU A 306 9.76 -9.56 7.78
CA LEU A 306 8.42 -9.46 7.20
C LEU A 306 8.46 -9.16 5.68
N ILE A 307 9.34 -8.26 5.24
CA ILE A 307 9.55 -8.00 3.80
C ILE A 307 10.05 -9.27 3.12
N LYS A 308 11.04 -9.96 3.69
CA LYS A 308 11.60 -11.20 3.13
C LYS A 308 10.60 -12.35 3.04
N THR A 309 9.67 -12.43 3.98
CA THR A 309 8.71 -13.54 4.05
C THR A 309 7.52 -13.34 3.11
N ASN A 310 7.11 -12.09 2.88
CA ASN A 310 5.88 -11.77 2.14
C ASN A 310 6.13 -11.30 0.70
N ALA A 311 7.33 -10.81 0.38
CA ALA A 311 7.69 -10.42 -0.97
C ALA A 311 8.20 -11.63 -1.77
N VAL A 312 7.96 -11.64 -3.09
CA VAL A 312 8.54 -12.63 -4.01
C VAL A 312 10.06 -12.67 -3.85
N ASP A 313 10.67 -13.87 -3.80
CA ASP A 313 12.10 -14.18 -3.45
C ASP A 313 13.19 -13.24 -4.02
N THR A 314 12.85 -12.46 -5.03
CA THR A 314 13.65 -11.46 -5.76
C THR A 314 14.16 -10.25 -4.95
N VAL A 315 13.59 -9.91 -3.79
CA VAL A 315 14.04 -8.73 -3.00
C VAL A 315 15.46 -8.93 -2.43
N GLN A 316 15.79 -10.17 -2.04
CA GLN A 316 17.08 -10.50 -1.41
C GLN A 316 18.27 -10.34 -2.37
N ASP A 317 18.05 -10.54 -3.67
CA ASP A 317 19.09 -10.38 -4.70
C ASP A 317 19.36 -8.91 -5.06
N ARG A 318 18.49 -7.98 -4.65
CA ARG A 318 18.55 -6.55 -5.02
C ARG A 318 19.05 -5.65 -3.90
N PHE A 319 19.03 -6.13 -2.66
CA PHE A 319 19.53 -5.43 -1.48
C PHE A 319 20.56 -6.27 -0.74
N ARG A 320 21.73 -5.70 -0.50
CA ARG A 320 22.77 -6.30 0.33
C ARG A 320 22.44 -6.08 1.80
N GLU A 321 22.37 -7.16 2.57
CA GLU A 321 22.26 -7.09 4.02
C GLU A 321 23.61 -6.68 4.63
N THR A 322 23.58 -5.71 5.54
CA THR A 322 24.74 -5.35 6.36
C THR A 322 24.64 -5.96 7.75
N ALA A 323 25.74 -5.92 8.52
CA ALA A 323 25.70 -6.24 9.94
C ALA A 323 24.65 -5.37 10.66
N THR A 324 23.93 -5.98 11.61
CA THR A 324 22.93 -5.29 12.44
C THR A 324 23.62 -4.24 13.31
N LEU A 325 23.07 -3.03 13.33
CA LEU A 325 23.48 -1.99 14.27
C LEU A 325 22.92 -2.35 15.66
N GLU A 326 23.77 -2.85 16.55
CA GLU A 326 23.38 -3.28 17.90
C GLU A 326 24.03 -2.40 18.97
N SER A 327 25.31 -2.58 19.27
CA SER A 327 25.97 -1.87 20.37
C SER A 327 27.21 -1.08 19.95
N ILE A 328 27.75 -0.29 20.88
CA ILE A 328 29.01 0.41 20.70
C ILE A 328 30.12 -0.65 20.48
N PRO A 329 30.94 -0.53 19.42
CA PRO A 329 31.87 -1.60 19.03
C PRO A 329 32.97 -1.84 20.06
N ASP A 330 33.41 -0.80 20.76
CA ASP A 330 34.43 -0.89 21.80
C ASP A 330 34.34 0.27 22.81
N ALA A 331 34.98 0.09 23.96
CA ALA A 331 35.03 1.08 25.04
C ALA A 331 35.61 2.44 24.63
N SER A 332 36.51 2.47 23.65
CA SER A 332 37.15 3.72 23.19
C SER A 332 36.18 4.58 22.37
N VAL A 333 35.32 3.96 21.54
CA VAL A 333 34.26 4.65 20.82
C VAL A 333 33.20 5.19 21.80
N GLY A 334 32.82 4.41 22.81
CA GLY A 334 31.89 4.86 23.85
C GLY A 334 32.43 6.05 24.65
N ARG A 335 33.72 6.01 25.01
CA ARG A 335 34.43 7.11 25.66
C ARG A 335 34.45 8.37 24.80
N ALA A 336 34.89 8.25 23.55
CA ALA A 336 34.98 9.38 22.62
C ALA A 336 33.62 10.05 22.37
N LEU A 337 32.54 9.25 22.38
CA LEU A 337 31.16 9.72 22.19
C LEU A 337 30.69 10.65 23.33
N ILE A 338 31.09 10.36 24.57
CA ILE A 338 30.82 11.20 25.74
C ILE A 338 31.80 12.37 25.83
N GLU A 339 33.09 12.11 25.65
CA GLU A 339 34.16 13.11 25.69
C GLU A 339 33.88 14.28 24.76
N ARG A 340 33.51 14.00 23.50
CA ARG A 340 33.27 15.05 22.50
C ARG A 340 32.06 15.94 22.81
N ARG A 341 31.03 15.39 23.47
CA ARG A 341 29.85 16.16 23.90
C ARG A 341 30.14 17.00 25.14
N LEU A 342 30.79 16.40 26.13
CA LEU A 342 31.18 17.08 27.36
C LEU A 342 32.20 18.18 27.10
N ALA A 343 33.17 17.95 26.21
CA ALA A 343 34.17 18.94 25.85
C ALA A 343 33.54 20.22 25.25
N ALA A 344 32.59 20.07 24.33
CA ALA A 344 31.88 21.21 23.75
C ALA A 344 31.14 22.02 24.81
N HIS A 345 30.44 21.34 25.73
CA HIS A 345 29.73 21.99 26.84
C HIS A 345 30.69 22.69 27.82
N TYR A 346 31.80 22.04 28.18
CA TYR A 346 32.78 22.63 29.10
C TYR A 346 33.51 23.82 28.51
N GLU A 347 33.74 23.83 27.19
CA GLU A 347 34.27 24.98 26.48
C GLU A 347 33.28 26.16 26.52
N GLU A 348 32.00 25.92 26.27
CA GLU A 348 30.93 26.95 26.34
C GLU A 348 30.80 27.58 27.74
N VAL A 349 30.90 26.77 28.79
CA VAL A 349 30.78 27.23 30.19
C VAL A 349 32.12 27.75 30.75
N GLY A 350 33.22 27.62 30.00
CA GLY A 350 34.56 28.02 30.43
C GLY A 350 35.08 27.21 31.64
N PHE A 351 34.67 25.95 31.77
CA PHE A 351 35.05 25.05 32.86
C PHE A 351 36.16 24.08 32.42
N VAL A 352 37.20 23.92 33.23
CA VAL A 352 38.25 22.93 32.97
C VAL A 352 37.99 21.68 33.81
N PRO A 353 37.56 20.56 33.20
CA PRO A 353 37.29 19.34 33.95
C PRO A 353 38.58 18.64 34.41
N PRO A 354 38.54 17.85 35.50
CA PRO A 354 39.70 17.06 35.97
C PRO A 354 40.22 16.05 34.94
N TYR A 355 39.32 15.52 34.11
CA TYR A 355 39.62 14.65 32.97
C TYR A 355 38.48 14.78 31.94
N PRO A 356 38.71 14.41 30.66
CA PRO A 356 37.81 14.77 29.55
C PRO A 356 36.38 14.23 29.65
N THR A 357 36.17 13.10 30.33
CA THR A 357 34.84 12.47 30.50
C THR A 357 34.19 12.75 31.85
N TRP A 358 34.76 13.63 32.69
CA TRP A 358 34.22 13.93 34.02
C TRP A 358 32.75 14.36 33.91
N PRO A 359 31.82 13.84 34.75
CA PRO A 359 32.03 13.04 35.97
C PRO A 359 32.07 11.51 35.76
N VAL A 360 32.20 11.01 34.53
CA VAL A 360 32.26 9.58 34.21
C VAL A 360 33.70 9.09 34.14
N ARG A 361 34.07 8.19 35.04
CA ARG A 361 35.43 7.66 35.11
C ARG A 361 35.80 6.90 33.83
N PRO A 362 37.04 7.01 33.33
CA PRO A 362 37.49 6.27 32.16
C PRO A 362 37.26 4.75 32.25
N GLU A 363 37.34 4.18 33.45
CA GLU A 363 37.14 2.74 33.68
C GLU A 363 35.67 2.31 33.48
N ALA A 364 34.70 3.22 33.65
CA ALA A 364 33.28 2.90 33.49
C ALA A 364 32.93 2.52 32.04
N PHE A 365 33.71 2.99 31.05
CA PHE A 365 33.46 2.72 29.64
C PHE A 365 33.75 1.27 29.21
N VAL A 366 34.30 0.43 30.08
CA VAL A 366 34.37 -1.02 29.83
C VAL A 366 32.97 -1.59 29.59
N ASP A 367 31.97 -1.09 30.32
CA ASP A 367 30.57 -1.49 30.17
C ASP A 367 29.91 -0.94 28.89
N ALA A 368 30.56 -0.03 28.15
CA ALA A 368 29.93 0.70 27.05
C ALA A 368 29.49 -0.20 25.88
N VAL A 369 30.14 -1.36 25.73
CA VAL A 369 29.82 -2.35 24.68
C VAL A 369 28.46 -3.03 24.86
N ASP A 370 27.88 -2.96 26.07
CA ASP A 370 26.56 -3.52 26.37
C ASP A 370 25.42 -2.53 26.12
N PHE A 371 25.74 -1.28 25.77
CA PHE A 371 24.76 -0.22 25.56
C PHE A 371 24.72 0.25 24.11
N THR A 372 23.54 0.64 23.66
CA THR A 372 23.40 1.47 22.46
C THR A 372 23.96 2.88 22.73
N PRO A 373 24.39 3.63 21.69
CA PRO A 373 24.80 5.03 21.85
C PRO A 373 23.76 5.90 22.59
N ARG A 374 22.46 5.65 22.36
CA ARG A 374 21.37 6.38 23.04
C ARG A 374 21.29 6.02 24.53
N GLN A 375 21.33 4.73 24.86
CA GLN A 375 21.28 4.27 26.26
C GLN A 375 22.48 4.79 27.06
N LEU A 376 23.67 4.81 26.46
CA LEU A 376 24.87 5.38 27.08
C LEU A 376 24.64 6.86 27.46
N LEU A 377 24.12 7.67 26.53
CA LEU A 377 23.82 9.08 26.79
C LEU A 377 22.77 9.26 27.90
N ILE A 378 21.68 8.49 27.86
CA ILE A 378 20.62 8.54 28.86
C ILE A 378 21.16 8.22 30.26
N ASN A 379 21.99 7.18 30.39
CA ASN A 379 22.55 6.78 31.69
C ASN A 379 23.51 7.83 32.25
N VAL A 380 24.37 8.42 31.40
CA VAL A 380 25.28 9.50 31.83
C VAL A 380 24.50 10.74 32.22
N GLU A 381 23.49 11.16 31.45
CA GLU A 381 22.67 12.31 31.80
C GLU A 381 21.90 12.10 33.11
N ARG A 382 21.32 10.91 33.29
CA ARG A 382 20.60 10.57 34.53
C ARG A 382 21.49 10.73 35.76
N HIS A 383 22.75 10.29 35.66
CA HIS A 383 23.73 10.49 36.73
C HIS A 383 24.07 11.95 36.97
N ILE A 384 24.33 12.72 35.90
CA ILE A 384 24.59 14.16 36.00
C ILE A 384 23.42 14.87 36.67
N ARG A 385 22.18 14.57 36.26
CA ARG A 385 20.97 15.12 36.89
C ARG A 385 20.87 14.74 38.36
N SER A 386 21.17 13.49 38.73
CA SER A 386 21.19 13.07 40.14
C SER A 386 22.22 13.84 40.98
N CYS A 387 23.40 14.12 40.43
CA CYS A 387 24.43 14.92 41.10
C CYS A 387 23.97 16.36 41.34
N VAL A 388 23.33 16.96 40.33
CA VAL A 388 22.78 18.33 40.42
C VAL A 388 21.63 18.40 41.42
N LEU A 389 20.70 17.43 41.38
CA LEU A 389 19.54 17.37 42.30
C LEU A 389 19.95 17.17 43.76
N ASN A 390 20.94 16.31 44.02
CA ASN A 390 21.41 16.01 45.37
C ASN A 390 22.40 17.06 45.91
N GLY A 391 22.84 18.02 45.07
CA GLY A 391 23.83 19.03 45.45
C GLY A 391 25.22 18.47 45.76
N GLU A 392 25.52 17.25 45.31
CA GLU A 392 26.79 16.56 45.51
C GLU A 392 27.24 15.88 44.22
N VAL A 393 28.48 16.15 43.77
CA VAL A 393 29.02 15.53 42.56
C VAL A 393 29.73 14.23 42.92
N THR A 394 29.12 13.11 42.53
CA THR A 394 29.72 11.77 42.63
C THR A 394 30.26 11.34 41.26
N GLU A 395 31.36 10.60 41.25
CA GLU A 395 31.94 10.09 39.99
C GLU A 395 31.33 8.73 39.64
N MET A 396 30.91 8.57 38.38
CA MET A 396 30.35 7.32 37.89
C MET A 396 31.48 6.32 37.60
N ALA A 397 31.48 5.18 38.29
CA ALA A 397 32.47 4.12 38.13
C ALA A 397 31.99 2.94 37.28
N THR A 398 30.68 2.77 37.10
CA THR A 398 30.04 1.75 36.24
C THR A 398 28.85 2.36 35.52
N LEU A 399 28.58 1.93 34.28
CA LEU A 399 27.45 2.44 33.48
C LEU A 399 26.11 1.78 33.86
N ALA A 400 26.16 0.64 34.57
CA ALA A 400 24.98 -0.10 35.03
C ALA A 400 24.39 0.40 36.36
N ALA A 401 25.18 1.05 37.23
CA ALA A 401 24.75 1.47 38.57
C ALA A 401 23.73 2.63 38.61
N ALA A 402 23.40 3.25 37.46
CA ALA A 402 22.45 4.35 37.38
C ALA A 402 20.98 3.95 37.63
N ALA A 403 20.71 2.69 38.01
CA ALA A 403 19.37 2.13 38.19
C ALA A 403 18.80 2.24 39.63
N GLU A 404 19.61 2.48 40.67
CA GLU A 404 19.16 2.25 42.06
C GLU A 404 18.88 3.48 42.94
N THR A 405 18.98 4.72 42.44
CA THR A 405 18.72 5.92 43.27
C THR A 405 17.76 6.92 42.64
N LEU A 406 16.47 6.60 42.68
CA LEU A 406 15.39 7.58 42.56
C LEU A 406 14.32 7.30 43.64
N VAL A 407 14.56 7.80 44.86
CA VAL A 407 13.48 8.19 45.77
C VAL A 407 13.54 9.71 45.87
N PRO A 408 12.54 10.46 45.35
CA PRO A 408 12.59 11.91 45.36
C PRO A 408 12.29 12.43 46.77
N ALA A 409 13.16 13.28 47.30
CA ALA A 409 12.73 14.37 48.17
C ALA A 409 12.50 15.59 47.25
N PRO A 410 11.30 16.21 47.22
CA PRO A 410 11.07 17.37 46.39
C PRO A 410 11.89 18.54 46.94
N THR A 411 13.01 18.85 46.31
CA THR A 411 13.63 20.17 46.46
C THR A 411 12.68 21.16 45.81
N ARG A 412 11.81 21.79 46.61
CA ARG A 412 11.07 22.97 46.18
C ARG A 412 12.08 23.93 45.57
N ALA A 413 11.98 24.19 44.26
CA ALA A 413 12.56 25.40 43.70
C ALA A 413 12.10 26.55 44.59
N ASP A 414 13.02 27.45 44.95
CA ASP A 414 12.69 28.58 45.80
C ASP A 414 11.48 29.31 45.16
N HIS A 415 10.38 29.45 45.89
CA HIS A 415 9.13 30.02 45.34
C HIS A 415 9.37 31.42 44.74
N SER A 416 10.41 32.12 45.22
CA SER A 416 10.89 33.40 44.72
C SER A 416 11.37 33.33 43.26
N SER A 417 12.13 32.28 42.88
CA SER A 417 12.67 32.11 41.53
C SER A 417 11.59 31.79 40.50
N LEU A 418 10.59 30.98 40.88
CA LEU A 418 9.44 30.69 40.02
C LEU A 418 8.56 31.94 39.79
N GLN A 419 8.41 32.80 40.80
CA GLN A 419 7.68 34.07 40.67
C GLN A 419 8.38 35.06 39.73
N LEU A 420 9.72 35.14 39.76
CA LEU A 420 10.47 35.97 38.81
C LEU A 420 10.26 35.52 37.35
N LEU A 421 10.16 34.21 37.12
CA LEU A 421 9.84 33.66 35.80
C LEU A 421 8.36 33.91 35.42
N ASP A 422 7.42 33.85 36.37
CA ASP A 422 6.02 34.23 36.15
C ASP A 422 5.92 35.71 35.69
N GLU A 423 6.63 36.63 36.35
CA GLU A 423 6.69 38.05 35.99
C GLU A 423 7.36 38.28 34.64
N ARG A 424 8.49 37.60 34.37
CA ARG A 424 9.19 37.67 33.08
C ARG A 424 8.31 37.17 31.94
N TYR A 425 7.64 36.04 32.11
CA TYR A 425 6.73 35.48 31.11
C TYR A 425 5.55 36.42 30.84
N ALA A 426 4.94 37.00 31.88
CA ALA A 426 3.88 37.98 31.73
C ALA A 426 4.33 39.23 30.95
N ALA A 427 5.52 39.78 31.28
CA ALA A 427 6.09 40.92 30.58
C ALA A 427 6.39 40.61 29.10
N LEU A 428 6.93 39.42 28.80
CA LEU A 428 7.19 38.97 27.43
C LEU A 428 5.89 38.81 26.62
N ARG A 429 4.80 38.31 27.23
CA ARG A 429 3.49 38.22 26.58
C ARG A 429 2.89 39.59 26.25
N GLU A 430 3.05 40.57 27.14
CA GLU A 430 2.55 41.93 26.93
C GLU A 430 3.32 42.64 25.80
N GLN A 431 4.62 42.35 25.65
CA GLN A 431 5.50 42.95 24.65
C GLN A 431 5.58 42.16 23.33
N ALA A 432 4.87 41.03 23.22
CA ALA A 432 4.96 40.14 22.07
C ALA A 432 4.37 40.78 20.79
N PRO A 433 5.17 40.98 19.72
CA PRO A 433 4.65 41.45 18.45
C PRO A 433 3.86 40.33 17.77
N VAL A 434 2.54 40.50 17.66
CA VAL A 434 1.63 39.50 17.06
C VAL A 434 1.07 39.92 15.70
N ASP A 435 1.16 41.21 15.37
CA ASP A 435 0.63 41.76 14.12
C ASP A 435 1.38 41.20 12.91
N GLY A 436 0.62 40.69 11.94
CA GLY A 436 1.14 40.21 10.65
C GLY A 436 1.88 38.87 10.69
N LEU A 437 1.97 38.18 11.85
CA LEU A 437 2.61 36.86 11.95
C LEU A 437 1.89 35.77 11.13
N LEU A 438 0.58 35.93 10.93
CA LEU A 438 -0.27 35.02 10.16
C LEU A 438 -0.60 35.56 8.78
N ASP A 439 0.11 36.57 8.29
CA ASP A 439 -0.12 37.06 6.93
C ASP A 439 0.39 36.04 5.89
N PRO A 440 -0.21 35.98 4.68
CA PRO A 440 0.20 35.04 3.63
C PRO A 440 1.68 35.11 3.23
N ALA A 441 2.34 36.25 3.50
CA ALA A 441 3.77 36.46 3.24
C ALA A 441 4.68 35.90 4.33
N ASN A 442 4.18 35.78 5.57
CA ASN A 442 4.96 35.44 6.75
C ASN A 442 4.61 34.06 7.33
N GLU A 443 3.49 33.45 6.92
CA GLU A 443 3.03 32.16 7.49
C GLU A 443 4.09 31.05 7.37
N ASP A 444 4.84 30.99 6.27
CA ASP A 444 5.81 29.93 6.01
C ASP A 444 7.17 30.18 6.69
N THR A 445 7.39 31.38 7.25
CA THR A 445 8.64 31.77 7.93
C THR A 445 8.47 31.89 9.45
N GLU A 446 7.41 32.54 9.92
CA GLU A 446 7.21 32.82 11.35
C GLU A 446 6.55 31.66 12.09
N VAL A 447 5.45 31.11 11.55
CA VAL A 447 4.62 30.08 12.22
C VAL A 447 5.41 28.81 12.57
N PRO A 448 6.29 28.27 11.70
CA PRO A 448 7.10 27.10 12.07
C PRO A 448 7.93 27.31 13.33
N SER A 449 8.54 28.49 13.50
CA SER A 449 9.38 28.79 14.67
C SER A 449 8.58 28.88 15.97
N LEU A 450 7.35 29.40 15.88
CA LEU A 450 6.44 29.55 17.01
C LEU A 450 5.90 28.19 17.45
N LEU A 451 5.44 27.36 16.51
CA LEU A 451 4.99 26.00 16.79
C LEU A 451 6.13 25.10 17.30
N ALA A 452 7.35 25.28 16.79
CA ALA A 452 8.54 24.60 17.29
C ALA A 452 8.77 24.87 18.79
N SER A 453 8.80 26.15 19.15
CA SER A 453 9.03 26.56 20.54
C SER A 453 7.88 26.13 21.47
N ALA A 454 6.63 26.22 21.00
CA ALA A 454 5.46 25.86 21.78
C ALA A 454 5.38 24.34 22.05
N LEU A 455 5.69 23.51 21.05
CA LEU A 455 5.72 22.06 21.18
C LEU A 455 6.92 21.59 22.03
N ASP A 456 8.10 22.22 21.92
CA ASP A 456 9.23 21.95 22.80
C ASP A 456 8.90 22.27 24.26
N ALA A 457 8.29 23.43 24.54
CA ALA A 457 7.79 23.75 25.87
C ALA A 457 6.78 22.69 26.35
N TRP A 458 5.82 22.28 25.52
CA TRP A 458 4.83 21.26 25.87
C TRP A 458 5.47 19.89 26.19
N ILE A 459 6.48 19.47 25.44
CA ILE A 459 7.23 18.24 25.73
C ILE A 459 7.94 18.35 27.09
N ARG A 460 8.58 19.49 27.37
CA ARG A 460 9.30 19.75 28.63
C ARG A 460 8.37 19.87 29.85
N GLU A 461 7.07 20.11 29.66
CA GLU A 461 6.04 20.11 30.71
C GLU A 461 5.63 18.70 31.17
N GLY A 462 5.80 17.70 30.30
CA GLY A 462 5.46 16.30 30.58
C GLY A 462 6.57 15.57 31.33
N THR A 463 6.21 14.62 32.20
CA THR A 463 7.16 13.88 33.04
C THR A 463 7.56 12.50 32.50
N ASP A 464 6.89 11.96 31.46
CA ASP A 464 6.94 10.49 31.20
C ASP A 464 6.61 10.02 29.76
N ALA A 465 6.90 10.77 28.69
CA ALA A 465 6.47 10.33 27.35
C ALA A 465 7.49 10.45 26.20
N ASP A 466 7.55 9.39 25.38
CA ASP A 466 8.31 9.24 24.13
C ASP A 466 7.75 10.10 22.98
N PHE A 467 7.72 11.41 23.18
CA PHE A 467 7.39 12.38 22.15
C PHE A 467 8.64 12.90 21.44
N ASP A 468 8.53 13.06 20.12
CA ASP A 468 9.57 13.64 19.29
C ASP A 468 8.94 14.62 18.30
N GLN A 469 9.66 15.69 17.98
CA GLN A 469 9.22 16.72 17.06
C GLN A 469 10.08 16.72 15.79
N ASP A 470 9.44 16.86 14.64
CA ASP A 470 10.17 17.10 13.40
C ASP A 470 10.53 18.57 13.25
N THR A 471 11.78 18.85 12.87
CA THR A 471 12.12 20.16 12.30
C THR A 471 11.48 20.29 10.91
N MET A 472 11.15 21.50 10.48
CA MET A 472 10.54 21.76 9.16
C MET A 472 11.53 22.44 8.21
N PRO A 473 11.38 22.29 6.88
CA PRO A 473 12.16 23.06 5.91
C PRO A 473 12.02 24.58 6.13
N VAL A 474 13.11 25.32 5.90
CA VAL A 474 13.16 26.78 6.12
C VAL A 474 12.33 27.55 5.08
N ARG A 475 12.10 26.98 3.89
CA ARG A 475 11.34 27.62 2.79
C ARG A 475 10.17 26.75 2.33
N LYS A 476 8.97 27.33 2.31
CA LYS A 476 7.71 26.73 1.83
C LYS A 476 7.51 25.27 2.31
N PRO A 477 7.59 25.00 3.61
CA PRO A 477 7.45 23.64 4.10
C PRO A 477 6.02 23.13 3.85
N SER A 478 5.85 21.84 3.57
CA SER A 478 4.51 21.24 3.38
C SER A 478 3.68 21.19 4.67
N LEU A 479 4.35 21.16 5.83
CA LEU A 479 3.78 21.26 7.19
C LEU A 479 4.56 22.31 7.99
N HIS A 480 3.94 22.96 8.97
CA HIS A 480 4.63 23.91 9.86
C HIS A 480 5.10 23.27 11.17
N ALA A 481 4.50 22.17 11.59
CA ALA A 481 5.03 21.33 12.67
C ALA A 481 4.48 19.90 12.58
N ARG A 482 5.21 18.94 13.18
CA ARG A 482 4.71 17.58 13.41
C ARG A 482 5.27 17.02 14.71
N LEU A 483 4.39 16.61 15.61
CA LEU A 483 4.68 15.88 16.84
C LEU A 483 4.44 14.38 16.61
N ARG A 484 5.30 13.54 17.15
CA ARG A 484 5.22 12.08 17.05
C ARG A 484 5.25 11.46 18.43
N ARG A 485 4.47 10.40 18.63
CA ARG A 485 4.53 9.53 19.81
C ARG A 485 4.79 8.11 19.37
N THR A 486 5.71 7.43 20.03
CA THR A 486 5.90 5.99 19.82
C THR A 486 4.87 5.23 20.64
N LEU A 487 4.11 4.34 20.01
CA LEU A 487 3.09 3.52 20.66
C LEU A 487 3.64 2.15 21.05
N ASP A 488 4.46 1.54 20.21
CA ASP A 488 5.13 0.27 20.48
C ASP A 488 6.56 0.30 19.91
N GLU A 489 7.56 0.16 20.79
CA GLU A 489 8.97 0.22 20.42
C GLU A 489 9.44 -1.01 19.63
N ARG A 490 8.82 -2.17 19.82
CA ARG A 490 9.20 -3.43 19.18
C ARG A 490 8.75 -3.47 17.72
N THR A 491 7.57 -2.94 17.45
CA THR A 491 7.00 -2.89 16.10
C THR A 491 7.33 -1.58 15.38
N GLY A 492 7.61 -0.50 16.12
CA GLY A 492 7.85 0.82 15.55
C GLY A 492 6.55 1.59 15.25
N ASP A 493 5.42 1.21 15.85
CA ASP A 493 4.13 1.88 15.66
C ASP A 493 4.14 3.30 16.27
N GLN A 494 3.55 4.26 15.56
CA GLN A 494 3.63 5.69 15.89
C GLN A 494 2.34 6.46 15.60
N ALA A 495 1.96 7.36 16.53
CA ALA A 495 0.92 8.37 16.33
C ALA A 495 1.52 9.74 16.01
N HIS A 496 0.92 10.46 15.06
CA HIS A 496 1.43 11.74 14.53
C HIS A 496 0.37 12.84 14.62
N TRP A 497 0.76 14.02 15.09
CA TRP A 497 -0.03 15.25 15.11
C TRP A 497 0.67 16.31 14.26
N ALA A 498 0.14 16.60 13.07
CA ALA A 498 0.70 17.57 12.13
C ALA A 498 -0.07 18.89 12.15
N PHE A 499 0.62 19.99 11.89
CA PHE A 499 0.07 21.35 11.90
C PHE A 499 0.45 22.10 10.61
N ARG A 500 -0.49 22.84 10.03
CA ARG A 500 -0.24 23.74 8.90
C ARG A 500 -1.11 24.98 8.96
N ALA A 501 -0.52 26.17 9.03
CA ALA A 501 -1.24 27.42 8.80
C ALA A 501 -1.48 27.66 7.32
N ILE A 502 -2.68 28.15 6.99
CA ILE A 502 -3.08 28.52 5.63
C ILE A 502 -3.85 29.85 5.70
N ALA A 503 -3.12 30.96 5.56
CA ALA A 503 -3.66 32.31 5.49
C ALA A 503 -3.90 32.78 4.05
N ALA A 504 -3.46 32.02 3.05
CA ALA A 504 -3.76 32.31 1.64
C ALA A 504 -5.26 32.58 1.42
N GLN A 505 -5.55 33.69 0.73
CA GLN A 505 -6.90 34.09 0.35
C GLN A 505 -7.21 33.83 -1.13
N HIS A 506 -6.19 33.55 -1.95
CA HIS A 506 -6.36 33.18 -3.34
C HIS A 506 -6.71 31.69 -3.47
N TYR A 507 -7.77 31.41 -4.23
CA TYR A 507 -8.35 30.07 -4.41
C TYR A 507 -7.32 28.96 -4.70
N ASN A 508 -6.38 29.23 -5.60
CA ASN A 508 -5.39 28.27 -6.07
C ASN A 508 -4.35 27.89 -5.01
N ALA A 509 -3.82 28.88 -4.31
CA ALA A 509 -2.80 28.68 -3.28
C ALA A 509 -3.36 27.92 -2.07
N GLU A 510 -4.59 28.21 -1.69
CA GLU A 510 -5.27 27.57 -0.55
C GLU A 510 -5.54 26.08 -0.78
N LEU A 511 -6.05 25.72 -1.97
CA LEU A 511 -6.30 24.32 -2.33
C LEU A 511 -5.01 23.51 -2.48
N ALA A 512 -3.97 24.10 -3.09
CA ALA A 512 -2.67 23.47 -3.23
C ALA A 512 -2.03 23.20 -1.86
N ARG A 513 -2.04 24.19 -0.95
CA ARG A 513 -1.50 24.05 0.41
C ARG A 513 -2.24 22.99 1.22
N LEU A 514 -3.57 22.95 1.17
CA LEU A 514 -4.37 21.93 1.88
C LEU A 514 -4.03 20.52 1.40
N ARG A 515 -3.99 20.30 0.09
CA ARG A 515 -3.67 18.99 -0.49
C ARG A 515 -2.25 18.54 -0.14
N ASN A 516 -1.29 19.45 -0.22
CA ASN A 516 0.10 19.17 0.15
C ASN A 516 0.23 18.81 1.63
N ALA A 517 -0.48 19.52 2.51
CA ALA A 517 -0.51 19.22 3.94
C ALA A 517 -1.12 17.84 4.23
N CYS A 518 -2.26 17.50 3.59
CA CYS A 518 -2.88 16.18 3.73
C CYS A 518 -1.92 15.05 3.34
N MET A 519 -1.22 15.21 2.22
CA MET A 519 -0.21 14.24 1.77
C MET A 519 0.97 14.15 2.74
N ALA A 520 1.53 15.28 3.16
CA ALA A 520 2.67 15.32 4.07
C ALA A 520 2.36 14.77 5.48
N ALA A 521 1.10 14.89 5.91
CA ALA A 521 0.61 14.31 7.17
C ALA A 521 0.27 12.81 7.04
N GLY A 522 0.17 12.27 5.82
CA GLY A 522 -0.30 10.90 5.59
C GLY A 522 -1.76 10.71 6.01
N LEU A 523 -2.58 11.75 5.84
CA LEU A 523 -3.98 11.75 6.26
C LEU A 523 -4.81 10.89 5.29
N ALA A 524 -5.40 9.81 5.80
CA ALA A 524 -6.22 8.88 5.02
C ALA A 524 -7.38 8.33 5.85
N ASN A 525 -8.51 8.04 5.21
CA ASN A 525 -9.70 7.48 5.85
C ASN A 525 -9.36 6.18 6.60
N GLY A 526 -9.70 6.11 7.89
CA GLY A 526 -9.51 4.91 8.72
C GLY A 526 -8.13 4.75 9.37
N VAL A 527 -7.27 5.78 9.35
CA VAL A 527 -5.98 5.80 10.05
C VAL A 527 -6.03 6.75 11.24
N ALA A 528 -6.58 6.28 12.37
CA ALA A 528 -6.82 7.11 13.56
C ALA A 528 -5.54 7.70 14.20
N GLN A 529 -4.38 7.11 13.91
CA GLN A 529 -3.07 7.51 14.43
C GLN A 529 -2.44 8.69 13.66
N ARG A 530 -3.03 9.16 12.54
CA ARG A 530 -2.52 10.30 11.76
C ARG A 530 -3.50 11.46 11.85
N ARG A 531 -3.06 12.61 12.39
CA ARG A 531 -3.90 13.81 12.57
C ARG A 531 -3.28 15.01 11.89
N LEU A 532 -4.11 15.85 11.29
CA LEU A 532 -3.71 17.10 10.66
C LEU A 532 -4.62 18.23 11.14
N PHE A 533 -4.01 19.27 11.71
CA PHE A 533 -4.65 20.49 12.16
C PHE A 533 -4.28 21.63 11.21
N VAL A 534 -5.27 22.16 10.50
CA VAL A 534 -5.12 23.35 9.67
C VAL A 534 -5.41 24.59 10.52
N LEU A 535 -4.42 25.47 10.66
CA LEU A 535 -4.53 26.70 11.44
C LEU A 535 -5.05 27.81 10.53
N ARG A 536 -6.29 28.25 10.78
CA ARG A 536 -6.95 29.26 9.95
C ARG A 536 -8.03 30.01 10.74
N ASN A 537 -8.01 31.35 10.61
CA ASN A 537 -8.97 32.24 11.25
C ASN A 537 -10.13 32.65 10.33
N ASP A 538 -9.89 32.68 9.02
CA ASP A 538 -10.89 33.02 8.01
C ASP A 538 -11.70 31.78 7.57
N GLU A 539 -12.97 31.98 7.18
CA GLU A 539 -13.75 30.90 6.56
C GLU A 539 -13.14 30.46 5.22
N TRP A 540 -13.42 29.21 4.85
CA TRP A 540 -13.11 28.71 3.51
C TRP A 540 -14.08 29.36 2.50
N SER A 541 -13.59 30.10 1.52
CA SER A 541 -14.38 30.62 0.38
C SER A 541 -15.16 29.56 -0.41
N ASP A 542 -16.33 29.95 -0.94
CA ASP A 542 -17.40 29.04 -1.37
C ASP A 542 -17.28 28.51 -2.81
N SER A 543 -16.18 27.85 -3.13
CA SER A 543 -15.93 27.25 -4.46
C SER A 543 -16.19 25.74 -4.48
N PRO A 544 -16.85 25.16 -5.51
CA PRO A 544 -17.21 23.73 -5.54
C PRO A 544 -16.02 22.76 -5.38
N GLY A 545 -14.89 23.05 -6.04
CA GLY A 545 -13.68 22.22 -5.94
C GLY A 545 -13.03 22.26 -4.55
N ARG A 546 -13.22 23.36 -3.81
CA ARG A 546 -12.73 23.49 -2.43
C ARG A 546 -13.66 22.80 -1.45
N ARG A 547 -14.98 22.94 -1.61
CA ARG A 547 -15.97 22.28 -0.75
C ARG A 547 -15.71 20.77 -0.71
N LYS A 548 -15.50 20.19 -1.89
CA LYS A 548 -15.07 18.79 -2.02
C LYS A 548 -13.74 18.48 -1.31
N ALA A 549 -12.71 19.31 -1.49
CA ALA A 549 -11.40 19.06 -0.87
C ALA A 549 -11.42 19.22 0.66
N VAL A 550 -12.21 20.15 1.19
CA VAL A 550 -12.41 20.34 2.63
C VAL A 550 -13.26 19.19 3.20
N GLU A 551 -14.30 18.75 2.49
CA GLU A 551 -15.07 17.56 2.84
C GLU A 551 -14.19 16.30 2.88
N GLU A 552 -13.31 16.10 1.90
CA GLU A 552 -12.33 15.00 1.88
C GLU A 552 -11.34 15.10 3.04
N PHE A 553 -10.84 16.31 3.36
CA PHE A 553 -9.96 16.56 4.50
C PHE A 553 -10.62 16.22 5.83
N VAL A 554 -11.86 16.67 6.04
CA VAL A 554 -12.62 16.39 7.28
C VAL A 554 -12.99 14.92 7.37
N ALA A 555 -13.42 14.29 6.27
CA ALA A 555 -13.73 12.85 6.23
C ALA A 555 -12.51 11.98 6.58
N ALA A 556 -11.31 12.43 6.23
CA ALA A 556 -10.05 11.77 6.57
C ALA A 556 -9.57 12.03 8.01
N GLY A 557 -10.34 12.76 8.83
CA GLY A 557 -10.03 13.03 10.23
C GLY A 557 -9.25 14.33 10.48
N GLY A 558 -9.11 15.17 9.45
CA GLY A 558 -8.50 16.50 9.56
C GLY A 558 -9.40 17.51 10.29
N GLN A 559 -8.80 18.45 11.02
CA GLN A 559 -9.52 19.49 11.76
C GLN A 559 -8.99 20.88 11.42
N THR A 560 -9.88 21.88 11.33
CA THR A 560 -9.49 23.29 11.22
C THR A 560 -9.60 23.94 12.59
N LEU A 561 -8.53 24.56 13.08
CA LEU A 561 -8.47 25.24 14.37
C LEU A 561 -8.12 26.72 14.17
N PRO A 562 -8.78 27.64 14.89
CA PRO A 562 -8.36 29.05 14.90
C PRO A 562 -7.06 29.19 15.69
N LEU A 563 -6.25 30.18 15.32
CA LEU A 563 -5.07 30.60 16.05
C LEU A 563 -5.30 32.02 16.59
N GLY A 564 -5.65 32.09 17.87
CA GLY A 564 -5.99 33.34 18.55
C GLY A 564 -4.77 34.19 18.91
N GLU A 565 -5.00 35.47 19.16
CA GLU A 565 -3.95 36.40 19.56
C GLU A 565 -3.28 36.00 20.90
N ASP A 566 -4.06 35.44 21.83
CA ASP A 566 -3.54 34.98 23.12
C ASP A 566 -2.56 33.80 23.00
N ASP A 567 -2.86 32.88 22.08
CA ASP A 567 -1.96 31.76 21.75
C ASP A 567 -0.67 32.29 21.12
N LEU A 568 -0.76 33.22 20.16
CA LEU A 568 0.41 33.85 19.53
C LEU A 568 1.32 34.56 20.55
N ARG A 569 0.74 35.37 21.45
CA ARG A 569 1.52 36.06 22.50
C ARG A 569 2.24 35.07 23.41
N SER A 570 1.55 33.98 23.78
CA SER A 570 2.13 32.91 24.59
C SER A 570 3.28 32.19 23.86
N MET A 571 3.10 31.85 22.58
CA MET A 571 4.15 31.19 21.78
C MET A 571 5.37 32.08 21.54
N VAL A 572 5.18 33.38 21.27
CA VAL A 572 6.28 34.35 21.13
C VAL A 572 7.04 34.48 22.44
N ALA A 573 6.34 34.59 23.58
CA ALA A 573 6.96 34.67 24.89
C ALA A 573 7.75 33.38 25.22
N LEU A 574 7.20 32.21 24.91
CA LEU A 574 7.87 30.92 25.09
C LEU A 574 9.11 30.79 24.20
N ARG A 575 9.05 31.22 22.93
CA ARG A 575 10.22 31.26 22.02
C ARG A 575 11.37 32.07 22.64
N THR A 576 11.07 33.26 23.15
CA THR A 576 12.08 34.10 23.80
C THR A 576 12.60 33.46 25.09
N LEU A 577 11.72 32.95 25.96
CA LEU A 577 12.09 32.34 27.23
C LEU A 577 12.96 31.07 27.03
N LEU A 578 12.62 30.23 26.06
CA LEU A 578 13.41 29.06 25.66
C LEU A 578 14.75 29.44 25.02
N SER A 579 14.85 30.59 24.36
CA SER A 579 16.12 31.08 23.83
C SER A 579 17.03 31.72 24.89
N GLU A 580 16.44 32.33 25.93
CA GLU A 580 17.16 32.95 27.04
C GLU A 580 17.66 31.92 28.07
N GLU A 581 17.03 30.74 28.14
CA GLU A 581 17.28 29.65 29.10
C GLU A 581 17.61 30.11 30.55
N PRO A 582 16.73 30.89 31.21
CA PRO A 582 16.98 31.38 32.56
C PRO A 582 17.01 30.26 33.61
N ASP A 583 17.75 30.49 34.70
CA ASP A 583 17.86 29.57 35.83
C ASP A 583 16.48 29.13 36.35
N GLY A 584 16.24 27.82 36.45
CA GLY A 584 14.99 27.26 36.96
C GLY A 584 13.86 27.12 35.92
N LEU A 585 14.09 27.47 34.65
CA LEU A 585 13.10 27.36 33.56
C LEU A 585 12.42 25.98 33.49
N HIS A 586 13.18 24.89 33.61
CA HIS A 586 12.60 23.54 33.54
C HIS A 586 11.62 23.26 34.67
N ALA A 587 11.98 23.61 35.92
CA ALA A 587 11.09 23.47 37.07
C ALA A 587 9.83 24.34 36.90
N TRP A 588 9.98 25.53 36.33
CA TRP A 588 8.86 26.41 36.02
C TRP A 588 7.92 25.85 34.95
N LEU A 589 8.45 25.28 33.85
CA LEU A 589 7.64 24.64 32.81
C LEU A 589 6.81 23.49 33.40
N VAL A 590 7.45 22.58 34.15
CA VAL A 590 6.78 21.41 34.77
C VAL A 590 5.65 21.82 35.72
N ASP A 591 5.85 22.89 36.51
CA ASP A 591 4.90 23.36 37.54
C ASP A 591 3.78 24.26 36.96
N ARG A 592 4.12 25.24 36.12
CA ARG A 592 3.18 26.25 35.60
C ARG A 592 2.46 25.83 34.33
N ARG A 593 3.09 24.96 33.52
CA ARG A 593 2.56 24.40 32.28
C ARG A 593 1.95 25.43 31.31
N PRO A 594 2.69 26.47 30.91
CA PRO A 594 2.19 27.56 30.05
C PRO A 594 1.78 27.11 28.63
N ALA A 595 2.44 26.13 28.03
CA ALA A 595 2.22 25.66 26.66
C ALA A 595 0.97 24.77 26.58
N SER A 596 0.81 23.78 27.47
CA SER A 596 -0.38 22.92 27.49
C SER A 596 -1.68 23.65 27.85
N ARG A 597 -1.59 24.88 28.35
CA ARG A 597 -2.73 25.77 28.63
C ARG A 597 -3.13 26.66 27.45
N THR A 598 -2.34 26.72 26.39
CA THR A 598 -2.74 27.42 25.15
C THR A 598 -3.97 26.73 24.55
N ALA A 599 -4.92 27.50 24.01
CA ALA A 599 -6.17 26.95 23.49
C ALA A 599 -5.92 26.00 22.31
N LEU A 600 -4.96 26.36 21.45
CA LEU A 600 -4.51 25.50 20.36
C LEU A 600 -4.00 24.13 20.84
N LEU A 601 -2.96 24.10 21.70
CA LEU A 601 -2.32 22.85 22.09
C LEU A 601 -3.22 22.01 23.02
N ALA A 602 -4.00 22.66 23.90
CA ALA A 602 -4.97 21.98 24.74
C ALA A 602 -6.01 21.22 23.91
N THR A 603 -6.45 21.80 22.78
CA THR A 603 -7.43 21.17 21.88
C THR A 603 -6.77 20.12 21.00
N ALA A 604 -5.68 20.47 20.31
CA ALA A 604 -5.04 19.60 19.33
C ALA A 604 -4.36 18.37 19.95
N LEU A 605 -3.84 18.48 21.17
CA LEU A 605 -3.11 17.43 21.88
C LEU A 605 -3.90 16.81 23.05
N ALA A 606 -5.22 17.06 23.13
CA ALA A 606 -6.08 16.56 24.21
C ALA A 606 -6.02 15.03 24.39
N ASP A 607 -5.77 14.30 23.30
CA ASP A 607 -5.69 12.85 23.25
C ASP A 607 -4.24 12.32 23.17
N ALA A 608 -3.23 13.20 23.12
CA ALA A 608 -1.83 12.80 23.02
C ALA A 608 -1.38 11.97 24.22
N GLY A 609 -1.93 12.24 25.41
CA GLY A 609 -1.66 11.48 26.64
C GLY A 609 -2.55 10.26 26.89
N ARG A 610 -3.58 10.00 26.06
CA ARG A 610 -4.45 8.81 26.21
C ARG A 610 -3.91 7.68 25.33
N GLU A 611 -4.05 6.43 25.77
CA GLU A 611 -3.85 5.29 24.89
C GLU A 611 -4.90 5.39 23.76
N PRO A 612 -4.53 5.26 22.48
CA PRO A 612 -5.49 5.37 21.40
C PRO A 612 -6.60 4.34 21.64
N PRO A 613 -7.89 4.71 21.52
CA PRO A 613 -8.95 3.74 21.69
C PRO A 613 -8.71 2.62 20.66
N THR A 614 -8.52 1.39 21.13
CA THR A 614 -8.78 0.20 20.31
C THR A 614 -10.13 0.43 19.67
N ALA A 615 -10.21 0.40 18.34
CA ALA A 615 -11.43 0.71 17.60
C ALA A 615 -12.57 -0.22 18.04
N GLY A 616 -13.27 0.18 19.10
CA GLY A 616 -14.58 -0.31 19.47
C GLY A 616 -15.64 0.46 18.68
N PRO A 617 -16.87 -0.07 18.58
CA PRO A 617 -17.94 0.58 17.86
C PRO A 617 -18.20 1.97 18.47
N VAL A 618 -18.17 3.01 17.62
CA VAL A 618 -18.36 4.40 18.03
C VAL A 618 -19.80 4.58 18.56
N PRO A 619 -20.01 5.10 19.78
CA PRO A 619 -21.33 5.50 20.27
C PRO A 619 -21.79 6.78 19.54
N GLY A 620 -23.02 6.78 19.04
CA GLY A 620 -23.59 7.91 18.31
C GLY A 620 -23.71 9.19 19.14
N ALA A 621 -23.25 10.31 18.58
CA ALA A 621 -23.43 11.65 19.13
C ALA A 621 -24.89 12.10 18.96
N GLY A 622 -25.66 12.09 20.04
CA GLY A 622 -26.93 12.81 20.17
C GLY A 622 -26.68 14.24 20.66
N VAL A 623 -27.26 15.22 19.97
CA VAL A 623 -27.32 16.63 20.38
C VAL A 623 -28.34 16.78 21.53
N PRO A 624 -28.07 17.60 22.57
CA PRO A 624 -28.92 17.69 23.76
C PRO A 624 -30.10 18.64 23.54
N LEU A 625 -31.31 18.21 23.93
CA LEU A 625 -32.48 19.08 24.10
C LEU A 625 -32.87 19.07 25.59
N GLY A 626 -33.05 20.27 26.13
CA GLY A 626 -33.22 20.54 27.57
C GLY A 626 -34.51 20.03 28.19
N SER A 627 -34.45 19.85 29.52
CA SER A 627 -35.56 19.49 30.42
C SER A 627 -36.66 20.57 30.48
N PRO A 628 -37.91 20.24 30.83
CA PRO A 628 -38.34 20.16 32.25
C PRO A 628 -39.49 19.12 32.51
N PRO A 629 -40.22 19.12 33.64
CA PRO A 629 -39.80 18.63 34.97
C PRO A 629 -40.75 17.55 35.59
N ALA A 630 -40.25 16.92 36.67
CA ALA A 630 -40.91 16.40 37.89
C ALA A 630 -42.31 15.72 37.84
N GLY A 631 -42.40 14.52 38.43
CA GLY A 631 -43.68 13.97 38.92
C GLY A 631 -43.66 12.49 39.33
N GLU A 632 -43.42 12.26 40.63
CA GLU A 632 -44.12 11.30 41.51
C GLU A 632 -43.92 9.76 41.46
N ALA A 633 -43.81 9.25 42.70
CA ALA A 633 -44.14 7.91 43.24
C ALA A 633 -43.15 6.75 42.97
N GLU A 634 -42.23 6.43 43.87
CA GLU A 634 -42.38 5.74 45.18
C GLU A 634 -42.83 4.27 45.13
N ALA A 635 -41.96 3.46 45.77
CA ALA A 635 -42.24 2.30 46.63
C ALA A 635 -42.57 0.94 45.98
N MET A 636 -41.75 -0.08 46.25
CA MET A 636 -41.81 -0.94 47.45
C MET A 636 -41.23 -2.33 47.10
N VAL A 637 -40.01 -2.68 47.52
CA VAL A 637 -39.65 -3.48 48.72
C VAL A 637 -39.70 -5.01 48.54
N ALA A 638 -38.60 -5.62 49.00
CA ALA A 638 -38.41 -6.98 49.53
C ALA A 638 -38.30 -8.16 48.55
N ALA A 639 -37.50 -9.20 48.81
CA ALA A 639 -36.43 -9.47 49.77
C ALA A 639 -35.89 -10.89 49.46
N ALA A 640 -34.65 -11.13 49.89
CA ALA A 640 -34.06 -12.40 50.36
C ALA A 640 -33.92 -13.57 49.35
N ASP A 641 -32.71 -13.98 48.94
CA ASP A 641 -31.64 -14.67 49.69
C ASP A 641 -31.85 -16.20 49.76
N THR A 642 -30.94 -16.96 49.16
CA THR A 642 -30.29 -18.18 49.70
C THR A 642 -29.56 -18.99 48.61
N ALA A 643 -28.25 -19.17 48.81
CA ALA A 643 -27.44 -20.23 48.22
C ALA A 643 -27.73 -21.59 48.92
N PRO A 644 -27.17 -22.75 48.50
CA PRO A 644 -25.75 -23.05 48.76
C PRO A 644 -25.04 -23.92 47.72
N ALA A 645 -23.73 -24.07 47.92
CA ALA A 645 -22.78 -24.80 47.10
C ALA A 645 -22.44 -26.22 47.63
N GLY A 646 -22.20 -27.15 46.69
CA GLY A 646 -21.29 -28.32 46.74
C GLY A 646 -21.73 -29.57 47.53
N PRO A 647 -20.99 -30.71 47.47
CA PRO A 647 -19.76 -31.00 46.68
C PRO A 647 -19.53 -32.49 46.21
N VAL A 648 -18.42 -32.69 45.46
CA VAL A 648 -17.53 -33.89 45.26
C VAL A 648 -17.93 -35.13 44.42
N ASP A 649 -16.94 -35.53 43.60
CA ASP A 649 -16.70 -36.66 42.69
C ASP A 649 -17.00 -38.10 43.17
N VAL A 650 -17.11 -39.04 42.20
CA VAL A 650 -16.42 -40.37 42.10
C VAL A 650 -17.13 -41.30 41.06
N GLU A 651 -16.40 -41.78 40.04
CA GLU A 651 -16.71 -42.95 39.15
C GLU A 651 -16.75 -44.29 39.94
N PRO A 652 -17.31 -45.47 39.49
CA PRO A 652 -17.18 -46.09 38.15
C PRO A 652 -18.24 -47.14 37.64
N ALA A 653 -18.07 -47.58 36.38
CA ALA A 653 -18.19 -48.94 35.77
C ALA A 653 -19.52 -49.73 35.48
N THR A 654 -19.77 -49.97 34.16
CA THR A 654 -20.18 -51.22 33.42
C THR A 654 -21.53 -51.93 33.74
N ARG A 655 -22.31 -52.64 32.87
CA ARG A 655 -22.13 -53.53 31.68
C ARG A 655 -23.55 -53.94 31.15
N VAL A 656 -23.83 -54.23 29.86
CA VAL A 656 -24.10 -55.56 29.18
C VAL A 656 -24.98 -55.28 27.93
N GLU A 657 -24.50 -55.38 26.67
CA GLU A 657 -24.47 -56.47 25.63
C GLU A 657 -25.57 -56.44 24.52
N GLU A 658 -25.11 -56.76 23.30
CA GLU A 658 -25.69 -56.70 21.94
C GLU A 658 -26.68 -57.85 21.58
N PRO A 659 -27.18 -57.92 20.32
CA PRO A 659 -26.47 -58.76 19.31
C PRO A 659 -26.44 -58.25 17.84
N ALA A 660 -25.24 -58.37 17.25
CA ALA A 660 -24.81 -59.01 15.98
C ALA A 660 -25.22 -58.53 14.56
N GLU A 661 -24.17 -58.33 13.74
CA GLU A 661 -24.06 -58.04 12.29
C GLU A 661 -24.28 -59.24 11.34
N PRO A 662 -24.16 -59.05 10.00
CA PRO A 662 -23.01 -59.72 9.36
C PRO A 662 -22.23 -58.90 8.31
N ASP A 663 -20.90 -59.07 8.42
CA ASP A 663 -19.85 -59.21 7.39
C ASP A 663 -19.65 -58.13 6.30
N THR A 664 -18.63 -57.29 6.51
CA THR A 664 -17.66 -56.96 5.44
C THR A 664 -16.23 -57.11 5.96
N THR A 665 -15.50 -58.04 5.35
CA THR A 665 -14.11 -58.37 5.65
C THR A 665 -13.13 -57.26 5.23
N ALA A 666 -12.42 -56.74 6.23
CA ALA A 666 -11.06 -56.19 6.27
C ALA A 666 -10.36 -55.75 4.96
N LEU A 667 -9.97 -54.47 4.93
CA LEU A 667 -8.60 -54.02 4.60
C LEU A 667 -8.26 -52.79 5.48
N GLU A 668 -7.11 -52.84 6.15
CA GLU A 668 -6.55 -51.82 7.06
C GLU A 668 -6.27 -50.46 6.37
N PRO A 669 -6.22 -49.35 7.14
CA PRO A 669 -6.04 -48.01 6.60
C PRO A 669 -4.58 -47.76 6.21
N VAL A 670 -4.30 -47.72 4.90
CA VAL A 670 -3.05 -47.16 4.39
C VAL A 670 -3.21 -45.65 4.29
N ALA A 671 -2.45 -44.91 5.09
CA ALA A 671 -2.16 -43.51 4.82
C ALA A 671 -1.47 -43.40 3.45
N ALA A 672 -2.24 -43.11 2.41
CA ALA A 672 -1.75 -42.93 1.06
C ALA A 672 -1.52 -41.44 0.78
N ALA A 673 -0.28 -41.10 0.46
CA ALA A 673 0.06 -39.86 -0.22
C ALA A 673 -0.75 -39.72 -1.52
N ALA A 674 -1.08 -38.48 -1.91
CA ALA A 674 -1.70 -38.17 -3.21
C ALA A 674 -0.93 -38.88 -4.36
N PRO A 675 -1.62 -39.38 -5.41
CA PRO A 675 -0.94 -40.11 -6.47
C PRO A 675 -0.04 -39.18 -7.27
N ALA A 676 1.28 -39.31 -7.08
CA ALA A 676 2.27 -38.75 -7.98
C ALA A 676 2.22 -39.51 -9.32
N GLY A 677 2.14 -38.80 -10.45
CA GLY A 677 2.43 -39.40 -11.77
C GLY A 677 1.47 -39.17 -12.94
N VAL A 678 0.51 -38.24 -12.86
CA VAL A 678 -0.33 -37.90 -14.04
C VAL A 678 0.30 -36.76 -14.83
N TYR A 679 0.66 -37.02 -16.08
CA TYR A 679 1.41 -36.09 -16.92
C TYR A 679 0.68 -35.77 -18.23
N LEU A 680 0.70 -34.49 -18.59
CA LEU A 680 0.32 -33.94 -19.88
C LEU A 680 1.53 -33.94 -20.81
N GLN A 681 1.44 -34.56 -22.00
CA GLN A 681 2.47 -34.36 -23.02
C GLN A 681 2.24 -33.02 -23.75
N VAL A 682 3.13 -32.06 -23.54
CA VAL A 682 3.01 -30.72 -24.14
C VAL A 682 3.81 -30.55 -25.43
N GLY A 683 4.72 -31.47 -25.71
CA GLY A 683 5.52 -31.44 -26.93
C GLY A 683 6.55 -32.57 -27.00
N VAL A 684 7.34 -32.53 -28.06
CA VAL A 684 8.53 -33.37 -28.25
C VAL A 684 9.74 -32.45 -28.39
N ASP A 685 10.79 -32.72 -27.64
CA ASP A 685 12.04 -31.96 -27.70
C ASP A 685 12.60 -31.99 -29.13
N PHE A 686 12.94 -30.81 -29.64
CA PHE A 686 13.31 -30.62 -31.04
C PHE A 686 14.66 -31.27 -31.37
N ASP A 687 15.57 -31.33 -30.41
CA ASP A 687 16.93 -31.83 -30.61
C ASP A 687 17.04 -33.31 -30.24
N ARG A 688 16.37 -33.73 -29.16
CA ARG A 688 16.48 -35.09 -28.60
C ARG A 688 15.39 -36.04 -29.06
N GLY A 689 14.23 -35.54 -29.46
CA GLY A 689 13.08 -36.36 -29.79
C GLY A 689 12.36 -36.95 -28.57
N ASP A 690 12.78 -36.60 -27.35
CA ASP A 690 12.14 -37.05 -26.12
C ASP A 690 10.81 -36.30 -25.87
N PRO A 691 9.76 -36.96 -25.36
CA PRO A 691 8.52 -36.27 -25.01
C PRO A 691 8.73 -35.33 -23.81
N ILE A 692 8.12 -34.15 -23.89
CA ILE A 692 8.13 -33.15 -22.81
C ILE A 692 6.79 -33.24 -22.09
N HIS A 693 6.88 -33.53 -20.80
CA HIS A 693 5.72 -33.73 -19.93
C HIS A 693 5.60 -32.61 -18.91
N VAL A 694 4.36 -32.21 -18.62
CA VAL A 694 3.99 -31.32 -17.52
C VAL A 694 3.13 -32.13 -16.57
N GLU A 695 3.49 -32.17 -15.29
CA GLU A 695 2.64 -32.82 -14.30
C GLU A 695 1.33 -32.04 -14.14
N LEU A 696 0.20 -32.73 -14.08
CA LEU A 696 -1.12 -32.08 -14.01
C LEU A 696 -1.24 -31.17 -12.76
N SER A 697 -0.59 -31.55 -11.66
CA SER A 697 -0.51 -30.76 -10.42
C SER A 697 0.31 -29.46 -10.58
N ALA A 698 1.30 -29.43 -11.48
CA ALA A 698 2.13 -28.26 -11.74
C ALA A 698 1.32 -27.12 -12.38
N LEU A 699 0.21 -27.42 -13.07
CA LEU A 699 -0.69 -26.41 -13.62
C LEU A 699 -1.43 -25.60 -12.53
N ARG A 700 -1.42 -26.03 -11.26
CA ARG A 700 -1.84 -25.20 -10.12
C ARG A 700 -0.96 -23.95 -9.96
N GLN A 701 0.26 -24.00 -10.48
CA GLN A 701 1.19 -22.86 -10.54
C GLN A 701 1.11 -22.13 -11.88
N HIS A 702 0.02 -22.32 -12.62
CA HIS A 702 -0.34 -21.58 -13.82
C HIS A 702 0.61 -21.78 -15.01
N ALA A 703 0.10 -21.44 -16.19
CA ALA A 703 0.83 -21.47 -17.45
C ALA A 703 0.72 -20.14 -18.18
N ALA A 704 1.80 -19.68 -18.80
CA ALA A 704 1.80 -18.49 -19.64
C ALA A 704 2.32 -18.79 -21.05
N ILE A 705 1.58 -18.36 -22.07
CA ILE A 705 1.85 -18.58 -23.49
C ILE A 705 2.07 -17.21 -24.15
N PHE A 706 3.29 -16.99 -24.63
CA PHE A 706 3.71 -15.76 -25.30
C PHE A 706 4.02 -16.08 -26.76
N ALA A 707 3.13 -15.69 -27.67
CA ALA A 707 3.27 -16.06 -29.07
C ALA A 707 2.53 -15.08 -29.97
N GLY A 708 3.19 -14.63 -31.04
CA GLY A 708 2.60 -13.74 -32.02
C GLY A 708 1.61 -14.47 -32.93
N SER A 709 0.86 -13.71 -33.72
CA SER A 709 -0.08 -14.26 -34.70
C SER A 709 0.58 -15.31 -35.64
N GLY A 710 -0.14 -16.40 -35.89
CA GLY A 710 0.29 -17.50 -36.76
C GLY A 710 1.39 -18.41 -36.20
N SER A 711 1.70 -18.32 -34.90
CA SER A 711 2.73 -19.15 -34.25
C SER A 711 2.19 -20.49 -33.70
N GLY A 712 0.87 -20.66 -33.68
CA GLY A 712 0.19 -21.82 -33.10
C GLY A 712 -0.31 -21.61 -31.67
N LYS A 713 -0.42 -20.36 -31.18
CA LYS A 713 -0.92 -20.03 -29.83
C LYS A 713 -2.27 -20.71 -29.53
N THR A 714 -3.25 -20.51 -30.40
CA THR A 714 -4.61 -21.08 -30.27
C THR A 714 -4.59 -22.60 -30.30
N VAL A 715 -3.77 -23.20 -31.17
CA VAL A 715 -3.61 -24.67 -31.26
C VAL A 715 -3.06 -25.23 -29.95
N LEU A 716 -2.06 -24.57 -29.37
CA LEU A 716 -1.49 -24.97 -28.09
C LEU A 716 -2.50 -24.84 -26.94
N ILE A 717 -3.25 -23.73 -26.87
CA ILE A 717 -4.33 -23.55 -25.88
C ILE A 717 -5.34 -24.71 -25.98
N ARG A 718 -5.80 -25.01 -27.20
CA ARG A 718 -6.75 -26.11 -27.44
C ARG A 718 -6.19 -27.43 -26.97
N ARG A 719 -4.96 -27.76 -27.35
CA ARG A 719 -4.33 -29.02 -26.96
C ARG A 719 -4.22 -29.17 -25.44
N VAL A 720 -3.80 -28.11 -24.73
CA VAL A 720 -3.73 -28.12 -23.26
C VAL A 720 -5.11 -28.37 -22.64
N VAL A 721 -6.16 -27.72 -23.15
CA VAL A 721 -7.54 -27.89 -22.66
C VAL A 721 -8.07 -29.31 -22.94
N GLU A 722 -7.86 -29.82 -24.16
CA GLU A 722 -8.34 -31.13 -24.61
C GLU A 722 -7.73 -32.27 -23.78
N GLU A 723 -6.41 -32.22 -23.57
CA GLU A 723 -5.71 -33.21 -22.76
C GLU A 723 -6.10 -33.16 -21.28
N CYS A 724 -6.30 -31.96 -20.74
CA CYS A 724 -6.81 -31.80 -19.39
C CYS A 724 -8.23 -32.40 -19.26
N ALA A 725 -9.08 -32.21 -20.27
CA ALA A 725 -10.43 -32.77 -20.29
C ALA A 725 -10.43 -34.30 -20.39
N LEU A 726 -9.53 -34.90 -21.19
CA LEU A 726 -9.33 -36.35 -21.24
C LEU A 726 -8.95 -36.94 -19.88
N LEU A 727 -8.25 -36.15 -19.06
CA LEU A 727 -7.86 -36.47 -17.68
C LEU A 727 -8.93 -36.08 -16.64
N GLY A 728 -10.13 -35.66 -17.07
CA GLY A 728 -11.26 -35.33 -16.19
C GLY A 728 -11.21 -33.93 -15.57
N VAL A 729 -10.38 -33.02 -16.10
CA VAL A 729 -10.29 -31.64 -15.63
C VAL A 729 -11.18 -30.73 -16.48
N SER A 730 -12.17 -30.12 -15.83
CA SER A 730 -13.04 -29.12 -16.47
C SER A 730 -12.34 -27.76 -16.65
N ALA A 731 -12.76 -27.00 -17.66
CA ALA A 731 -12.18 -25.71 -18.01
C ALA A 731 -13.24 -24.64 -18.32
N ILE A 732 -12.98 -23.42 -17.87
CA ILE A 732 -13.64 -22.20 -18.34
C ILE A 732 -12.68 -21.50 -19.29
N VAL A 733 -13.12 -21.22 -20.52
CA VAL A 733 -12.29 -20.64 -21.58
C VAL A 733 -12.87 -19.30 -22.00
N LEU A 734 -12.12 -18.21 -21.80
CA LEU A 734 -12.50 -16.87 -22.23
C LEU A 734 -12.02 -16.66 -23.67
N ASP A 735 -12.96 -16.44 -24.59
CA ASP A 735 -12.71 -16.37 -26.03
C ASP A 735 -13.10 -14.99 -26.60
N PRO A 736 -12.20 -13.99 -26.54
CA PRO A 736 -12.47 -12.66 -27.05
C PRO A 736 -12.58 -12.58 -28.58
N ASN A 737 -11.98 -13.54 -29.30
CA ASN A 737 -11.81 -13.51 -30.76
C ASN A 737 -12.61 -14.59 -31.50
N ASN A 738 -13.36 -15.44 -30.78
CA ASN A 738 -14.13 -16.58 -31.32
C ASN A 738 -13.27 -17.68 -31.96
N ASP A 739 -12.02 -17.77 -31.53
CA ASP A 739 -11.03 -18.73 -32.04
C ASP A 739 -11.11 -20.08 -31.33
N LEU A 740 -11.70 -20.14 -30.12
CA LEU A 740 -11.77 -21.33 -29.28
C LEU A 740 -13.18 -21.93 -29.25
N ALA A 741 -14.16 -21.22 -29.80
CA ALA A 741 -15.53 -21.67 -29.83
C ALA A 741 -15.72 -23.04 -30.52
N ARG A 742 -14.82 -23.49 -31.43
CA ARG A 742 -14.86 -24.81 -32.10
C ARG A 742 -14.19 -25.96 -31.34
N LEU A 743 -13.99 -25.82 -30.02
CA LEU A 743 -13.41 -26.89 -29.20
C LEU A 743 -14.22 -28.19 -29.25
N GLY A 744 -15.52 -28.15 -29.56
CA GLY A 744 -16.38 -29.34 -29.68
C GLY A 744 -16.52 -29.92 -31.09
N ASP A 745 -15.81 -29.39 -32.08
CA ASP A 745 -15.99 -29.77 -33.49
C ASP A 745 -14.98 -30.85 -33.89
N ALA A 746 -15.44 -31.94 -34.51
CA ALA A 746 -14.58 -32.95 -35.10
C ALA A 746 -13.86 -32.43 -36.35
N TRP A 747 -12.62 -32.87 -36.58
CA TRP A 747 -11.96 -32.64 -37.86
C TRP A 747 -12.73 -33.32 -39.01
N PRO A 748 -12.89 -32.67 -40.17
CA PRO A 748 -13.55 -33.29 -41.33
C PRO A 748 -12.80 -34.52 -41.86
N ASP A 749 -11.47 -34.45 -41.87
CA ASP A 749 -10.55 -35.51 -42.27
C ASP A 749 -9.42 -35.59 -41.22
N GLU A 750 -8.86 -36.79 -41.02
CA GLU A 750 -7.74 -36.99 -40.09
C GLU A 750 -6.53 -36.15 -40.49
N PRO A 751 -6.05 -35.22 -39.63
CA PRO A 751 -4.88 -34.42 -39.92
C PRO A 751 -3.61 -35.25 -40.10
N LYS A 752 -2.90 -35.03 -41.20
CA LYS A 752 -1.60 -35.71 -41.48
C LYS A 752 -0.50 -35.46 -40.43
N ALA A 753 -0.68 -34.46 -39.57
CA ALA A 753 0.27 -34.10 -38.52
C ALA A 753 0.02 -34.82 -37.18
N TRP A 754 -1.08 -35.59 -37.07
CA TRP A 754 -1.38 -36.43 -35.92
C TRP A 754 -0.46 -37.65 -35.84
N GLY A 755 -0.15 -38.05 -34.61
CA GLY A 755 0.52 -39.31 -34.30
C GLY A 755 -0.46 -40.47 -34.16
N GLU A 756 0.06 -41.68 -33.96
CA GLU A 756 -0.74 -42.93 -33.92
C GLU A 756 -1.84 -42.95 -32.84
N ALA A 757 -1.68 -42.17 -31.76
CA ALA A 757 -2.65 -42.11 -30.65
C ALA A 757 -3.66 -40.95 -30.75
N ASP A 758 -3.42 -39.95 -31.60
CA ASP A 758 -4.22 -38.72 -31.62
C ASP A 758 -5.63 -38.96 -32.17
N ALA A 759 -5.80 -39.86 -33.14
CA ALA A 759 -7.12 -40.18 -33.69
C ALA A 759 -8.05 -40.79 -32.62
N GLN A 760 -7.53 -41.72 -31.80
CA GLN A 760 -8.27 -42.28 -30.68
C GLN A 760 -8.53 -41.24 -29.60
N ALA A 761 -7.52 -40.43 -29.25
CA ALA A 761 -7.68 -39.36 -28.27
C ALA A 761 -8.73 -38.32 -28.70
N ALA A 762 -8.81 -37.98 -29.99
CA ALA A 762 -9.83 -37.08 -30.53
C ALA A 762 -11.24 -37.67 -30.44
N ALA A 763 -11.40 -38.95 -30.77
CA ALA A 763 -12.67 -39.65 -30.61
C ALA A 763 -13.10 -39.69 -29.12
N ASP A 764 -12.19 -40.09 -28.23
CA ASP A 764 -12.42 -40.14 -26.79
C ASP A 764 -12.76 -38.76 -26.22
N TYR A 765 -12.08 -37.70 -26.67
CA TYR A 765 -12.32 -36.33 -26.22
C TYR A 765 -13.74 -35.88 -26.56
N LEU A 766 -14.17 -36.06 -27.82
CA LEU A 766 -15.51 -35.67 -28.28
C LEU A 766 -16.63 -36.49 -27.61
N GLU A 767 -16.38 -37.78 -27.36
CA GLU A 767 -17.33 -38.66 -26.68
C GLU A 767 -17.43 -38.35 -25.17
N SER A 768 -16.30 -38.13 -24.50
CA SER A 768 -16.24 -38.03 -23.04
C SER A 768 -16.29 -36.60 -22.49
N THR A 769 -16.14 -35.58 -23.32
CA THR A 769 -16.17 -34.17 -22.89
C THR A 769 -17.49 -33.51 -23.26
N ASP A 770 -17.97 -32.64 -22.37
CA ASP A 770 -19.11 -31.76 -22.58
C ASP A 770 -18.62 -30.36 -22.93
N VAL A 771 -18.63 -30.01 -24.22
CA VAL A 771 -18.21 -28.68 -24.69
C VAL A 771 -19.42 -27.79 -24.90
N VAL A 772 -19.51 -26.70 -24.12
CA VAL A 772 -20.60 -25.73 -24.22
C VAL A 772 -20.08 -24.34 -24.52
N VAL A 773 -20.69 -23.68 -25.49
CA VAL A 773 -20.37 -22.30 -25.86
C VAL A 773 -21.44 -21.37 -25.28
N TRP A 774 -21.01 -20.39 -24.50
CA TRP A 774 -21.83 -19.38 -23.84
C TRP A 774 -21.67 -18.03 -24.52
N THR A 775 -22.76 -17.29 -24.64
CA THR A 775 -22.81 -15.95 -25.26
C THR A 775 -23.44 -14.93 -24.31
N PRO A 776 -22.70 -14.45 -23.28
CA PRO A 776 -23.20 -13.45 -22.34
C PRO A 776 -23.74 -12.21 -23.08
N GLY A 777 -24.92 -11.75 -22.69
CA GLY A 777 -25.57 -10.58 -23.32
C GLY A 777 -26.19 -10.82 -24.69
N ARG A 778 -26.29 -12.07 -25.19
CA ARG A 778 -27.03 -12.43 -26.41
C ARG A 778 -28.09 -13.49 -26.11
N GLU A 779 -29.35 -13.07 -26.11
CA GLU A 779 -30.51 -13.97 -25.94
C GLU A 779 -30.67 -14.96 -27.09
N GLY A 780 -30.32 -14.57 -28.31
CA GLY A 780 -30.43 -15.43 -29.50
C GLY A 780 -29.41 -16.58 -29.56
N GLY A 781 -28.60 -16.78 -28.52
CA GLY A 781 -27.63 -17.87 -28.38
C GLY A 781 -27.85 -18.64 -27.07
N ARG A 782 -26.77 -18.92 -26.32
CA ARG A 782 -26.85 -19.41 -24.93
C ARG A 782 -26.46 -18.29 -23.98
N PRO A 783 -27.41 -17.43 -23.56
CA PRO A 783 -27.11 -16.30 -22.69
C PRO A 783 -26.61 -16.75 -21.33
N LEU A 784 -25.58 -16.06 -20.83
CA LEU A 784 -25.05 -16.22 -19.49
C LEU A 784 -25.21 -14.90 -18.74
N THR A 785 -25.78 -14.94 -17.54
CA THR A 785 -26.10 -13.77 -16.73
C THR A 785 -25.68 -13.98 -15.28
N PHE A 786 -25.47 -12.90 -14.53
CA PHE A 786 -25.25 -12.99 -13.09
C PHE A 786 -26.60 -12.87 -12.39
N GLN A 787 -27.01 -13.94 -11.73
CA GLN A 787 -28.23 -13.97 -10.93
C GLN A 787 -27.90 -13.33 -9.56
N PRO A 788 -28.53 -12.20 -9.21
CA PRO A 788 -28.22 -11.52 -7.95
C PRO A 788 -28.90 -12.17 -6.74
N LEU A 789 -29.82 -13.12 -6.99
CA LEU A 789 -30.51 -13.88 -5.96
C LEU A 789 -29.88 -15.27 -5.85
N PRO A 790 -29.60 -15.76 -4.62
CA PRO A 790 -29.24 -17.16 -4.42
C PRO A 790 -30.47 -18.05 -4.65
N ASP A 791 -30.22 -19.34 -4.85
CA ASP A 791 -31.29 -20.33 -4.84
C ASP A 791 -31.79 -20.54 -3.40
N PHE A 792 -32.94 -19.94 -3.08
CA PHE A 792 -33.56 -20.09 -1.77
C PHE A 792 -34.16 -21.48 -1.55
N SER A 793 -34.40 -22.28 -2.60
CA SER A 793 -35.10 -23.56 -2.48
C SER A 793 -34.32 -24.61 -1.69
N GLY A 794 -32.99 -24.63 -1.84
CA GLY A 794 -32.10 -25.55 -1.14
C GLY A 794 -31.83 -25.19 0.33
N VAL A 795 -32.05 -23.93 0.71
CA VAL A 795 -31.79 -23.41 2.06
C VAL A 795 -33.06 -23.05 2.82
N ARG A 796 -34.24 -23.26 2.22
CA ARG A 796 -35.53 -22.82 2.77
C ARG A 796 -35.86 -23.41 4.14
N ASP A 797 -35.40 -24.64 4.37
CA ASP A 797 -35.72 -25.42 5.57
C ASP A 797 -34.68 -25.22 6.69
N ASP A 798 -33.56 -24.55 6.41
CA ASP A 798 -32.55 -24.17 7.40
C ASP A 798 -32.68 -22.66 7.74
N PRO A 799 -33.13 -22.28 8.94
CA PRO A 799 -33.35 -20.88 9.31
C PRO A 799 -32.10 -19.99 9.23
N ASP A 800 -30.92 -20.54 9.53
CA ASP A 800 -29.67 -19.80 9.60
C ASP A 800 -29.09 -19.64 8.19
N GLU A 801 -29.06 -20.71 7.39
CA GLU A 801 -28.64 -20.64 5.97
C GLU A 801 -29.60 -19.77 5.15
N PHE A 802 -30.91 -19.84 5.41
CA PHE A 802 -31.91 -18.98 4.76
C PHE A 802 -31.67 -17.50 5.08
N THR A 803 -31.40 -17.18 6.35
CA THR A 803 -31.13 -15.79 6.77
C THR A 803 -29.86 -15.26 6.12
N GLN A 804 -28.82 -16.08 6.05
CA GLN A 804 -27.56 -15.74 5.38
C GLN A 804 -27.74 -15.54 3.86
N ALA A 805 -28.56 -16.37 3.21
CA ALA A 805 -28.91 -16.22 1.80
C ALA A 805 -29.67 -14.90 1.54
N VAL A 806 -30.59 -14.53 2.43
CA VAL A 806 -31.32 -13.25 2.35
C VAL A 806 -30.36 -12.07 2.51
N ASP A 807 -29.48 -12.07 3.50
CA ASP A 807 -28.54 -10.97 3.71
C ASP A 807 -27.55 -10.82 2.54
N SER A 808 -27.08 -11.94 1.99
CA SER A 808 -26.25 -11.95 0.78
C SER A 808 -26.98 -11.32 -0.42
N ALA A 809 -28.27 -11.61 -0.59
CA ALA A 809 -29.09 -11.02 -1.63
C ALA A 809 -29.32 -9.51 -1.41
N VAL A 810 -29.54 -9.07 -0.17
CA VAL A 810 -29.66 -7.64 0.18
C VAL A 810 -28.37 -6.91 -0.17
N ASP A 811 -27.21 -7.45 0.21
CA ASP A 811 -25.91 -6.83 -0.06
C ASP A 811 -25.62 -6.73 -1.56
N ALA A 812 -26.01 -7.74 -2.34
CA ALA A 812 -25.87 -7.73 -3.79
C ALA A 812 -26.78 -6.68 -4.48
N LEU A 813 -28.01 -6.51 -3.97
CA LEU A 813 -29.02 -5.66 -4.58
C LEU A 813 -28.98 -4.20 -4.09
N ALA A 814 -28.55 -3.93 -2.86
CA ALA A 814 -28.60 -2.61 -2.24
C ALA A 814 -27.89 -1.50 -3.04
N PRO A 815 -26.71 -1.72 -3.66
CA PRO A 815 -26.08 -0.72 -4.51
C PRO A 815 -26.89 -0.41 -5.77
N ARG A 816 -27.50 -1.44 -6.40
CA ARG A 816 -28.29 -1.31 -7.63
C ARG A 816 -29.67 -0.70 -7.37
N ALA A 817 -30.22 -0.95 -6.19
CA ALA A 817 -31.45 -0.34 -5.70
C ALA A 817 -31.25 1.08 -5.12
N GLN A 818 -30.01 1.60 -5.11
CA GLN A 818 -29.62 2.92 -4.56
C GLN A 818 -29.90 3.09 -3.05
N VAL A 819 -29.79 2.00 -2.29
CA VAL A 819 -30.01 1.98 -0.84
C VAL A 819 -28.76 1.59 -0.05
N ALA A 820 -27.57 1.66 -0.63
CA ALA A 820 -26.30 1.39 0.05
C ALA A 820 -25.72 2.60 0.83
N ALA A 821 -26.31 3.80 0.70
CA ALA A 821 -25.82 5.01 1.36
C ALA A 821 -26.18 5.07 2.85
N ASN A 822 -25.40 5.77 3.67
CA ASN A 822 -25.69 5.96 5.10
C ASN A 822 -26.72 7.08 5.33
N THR A 823 -27.95 6.90 4.84
CA THR A 823 -29.07 7.87 5.00
C THR A 823 -30.30 7.19 5.57
N ALA A 824 -31.18 7.95 6.24
CA ALA A 824 -32.42 7.40 6.79
C ALA A 824 -33.36 6.82 5.72
N LYS A 825 -33.36 7.39 4.49
CA LYS A 825 -34.12 6.83 3.35
C LYS A 825 -33.55 5.48 2.93
N ALA A 826 -32.23 5.37 2.81
CA ALA A 826 -31.55 4.14 2.43
C ALA A 826 -31.70 3.04 3.49
N LEU A 827 -31.61 3.36 4.79
CA LEU A 827 -31.84 2.40 5.88
C LEU A 827 -33.26 1.79 5.82
N ARG A 828 -34.29 2.62 5.62
CA ARG A 828 -35.67 2.16 5.46
C ARG A 828 -35.85 1.33 4.18
N GLY A 829 -35.20 1.74 3.09
CA GLY A 829 -35.18 0.99 1.83
C GLY A 829 -34.54 -0.40 1.95
N GLN A 830 -33.41 -0.52 2.65
CA GLN A 830 -32.78 -1.82 2.92
C GLN A 830 -33.69 -2.71 3.78
N ALA A 831 -34.37 -2.15 4.77
CA ALA A 831 -35.29 -2.91 5.61
C ALA A 831 -36.49 -3.47 4.82
N VAL A 832 -37.10 -2.64 3.95
CA VAL A 832 -38.18 -3.09 3.04
C VAL A 832 -37.66 -4.14 2.06
N LEU A 833 -36.48 -3.94 1.46
CA LEU A 833 -35.85 -4.90 0.55
C LEU A 833 -35.60 -6.25 1.24
N ARG A 834 -35.07 -6.24 2.47
CA ARG A 834 -34.83 -7.46 3.27
C ARG A 834 -36.12 -8.20 3.59
N GLN A 835 -37.17 -7.50 4.00
CA GLN A 835 -38.47 -8.12 4.31
C GLN A 835 -39.14 -8.68 3.05
N ALA A 836 -39.08 -7.96 1.93
CA ALA A 836 -39.55 -8.44 0.63
C ALA A 836 -38.79 -9.69 0.15
N LEU A 837 -37.46 -9.73 0.30
CA LEU A 837 -36.63 -10.92 -0.02
C LEU A 837 -36.97 -12.12 0.86
N ARG A 838 -37.19 -11.93 2.17
CA ARG A 838 -37.65 -13.00 3.06
C ARG A 838 -39.00 -13.53 2.63
N HIS A 839 -39.92 -12.65 2.25
CA HIS A 839 -41.23 -13.05 1.75
C HIS A 839 -41.10 -13.81 0.43
N HIS A 840 -40.31 -13.29 -0.52
CA HIS A 840 -40.06 -13.88 -1.83
C HIS A 840 -39.42 -15.27 -1.74
N GLY A 841 -38.38 -15.43 -0.91
CA GLY A 841 -37.70 -16.72 -0.71
C GLY A 841 -38.55 -17.77 0.02
N ARG A 842 -39.54 -17.36 0.84
CA ARG A 842 -40.44 -18.28 1.56
C ARG A 842 -41.72 -18.64 0.81
N HIS A 843 -42.18 -17.80 -0.12
CA HIS A 843 -43.48 -17.99 -0.80
C HIS A 843 -43.35 -18.14 -2.33
N GLY A 844 -42.21 -17.73 -2.91
CA GLY A 844 -41.89 -17.94 -4.32
C GLY A 844 -41.33 -19.33 -4.58
N GLY A 845 -41.48 -19.81 -5.82
CA GLY A 845 -40.73 -20.96 -6.35
C GLY A 845 -39.26 -20.59 -6.61
N THR A 846 -38.72 -20.87 -7.79
CA THR A 846 -37.41 -20.36 -8.21
C THR A 846 -37.40 -18.82 -8.13
N ALA A 847 -36.65 -18.28 -7.17
CA ALA A 847 -36.57 -16.84 -6.92
C ALA A 847 -35.75 -16.15 -8.02
N THR A 848 -36.41 -15.33 -8.83
CA THR A 848 -35.77 -14.57 -9.91
C THR A 848 -35.82 -13.08 -9.62
N LEU A 849 -34.87 -12.31 -10.16
CA LEU A 849 -34.89 -10.86 -10.01
C LEU A 849 -36.20 -10.26 -10.54
N SER A 850 -36.69 -10.75 -11.68
CA SER A 850 -37.98 -10.32 -12.24
C SER A 850 -39.14 -10.59 -11.30
N GLY A 851 -39.21 -11.78 -10.69
CA GLY A 851 -40.23 -12.10 -9.69
C GLY A 851 -40.14 -11.23 -8.43
N LEU A 852 -38.93 -10.86 -8.00
CA LEU A 852 -38.75 -9.91 -6.90
C LEU A 852 -39.19 -8.50 -7.28
N ILE A 853 -38.88 -8.02 -8.49
CA ILE A 853 -39.30 -6.70 -8.96
C ILE A 853 -40.84 -6.64 -9.04
N GLU A 854 -41.50 -7.70 -9.52
CA GLU A 854 -42.96 -7.80 -9.52
C GLU A 854 -43.55 -7.77 -8.10
N LEU A 855 -42.96 -8.54 -7.17
CA LEU A 855 -43.35 -8.49 -5.76
C LEU A 855 -43.17 -7.10 -5.15
N LEU A 856 -42.11 -6.37 -5.52
CA LEU A 856 -41.87 -5.02 -5.02
C LEU A 856 -42.84 -3.99 -5.63
N ARG A 857 -43.29 -4.17 -6.88
CA ARG A 857 -44.31 -3.32 -7.51
C ARG A 857 -45.68 -3.49 -6.85
N ASP A 858 -46.01 -4.71 -6.45
CA ASP A 858 -47.28 -5.04 -5.79
C ASP A 858 -47.00 -5.79 -4.47
N LEU A 859 -46.46 -5.06 -3.48
CA LEU A 859 -46.02 -5.63 -2.21
C LEU A 859 -47.24 -6.11 -1.38
N PRO A 860 -47.37 -7.42 -1.08
CA PRO A 860 -48.53 -7.95 -0.35
C PRO A 860 -48.64 -7.41 1.08
N ASP A 861 -49.87 -7.32 1.58
CA ASP A 861 -50.14 -6.98 2.97
C ASP A 861 -49.47 -8.00 3.91
N GLY A 862 -48.63 -7.50 4.83
CA GLY A 862 -47.85 -8.33 5.76
C GLY A 862 -46.47 -8.78 5.23
N ALA A 863 -46.08 -8.42 4.00
CA ALA A 863 -44.72 -8.65 3.52
C ALA A 863 -43.69 -7.69 4.14
N SER A 864 -44.14 -6.55 4.69
CA SER A 864 -43.31 -5.60 5.46
C SER A 864 -44.12 -4.99 6.60
N GLU A 865 -43.47 -4.79 7.74
CA GLU A 865 -44.07 -4.19 8.96
C GLU A 865 -43.89 -2.66 9.01
N LEU A 866 -43.13 -2.09 8.07
CA LEU A 866 -42.83 -0.66 8.04
C LEU A 866 -43.97 0.18 7.45
N THR A 867 -44.28 1.30 8.12
CA THR A 867 -45.22 2.31 7.62
C THR A 867 -44.72 2.93 6.31
N GLY A 868 -45.53 2.87 5.25
CA GLY A 868 -45.16 3.40 3.92
C GLY A 868 -44.31 2.44 3.07
N ALA A 869 -44.22 1.17 3.46
CA ALA A 869 -43.43 0.17 2.74
C ALA A 869 -43.82 -0.01 1.27
N THR A 870 -45.09 0.12 0.91
CA THR A 870 -45.56 0.00 -0.48
C THR A 870 -44.95 1.05 -1.40
N ALA A 871 -44.89 2.31 -0.97
CA ALA A 871 -44.25 3.38 -1.73
C ALA A 871 -42.74 3.19 -1.86
N ILE A 872 -42.09 2.72 -0.78
CA ILE A 872 -40.64 2.43 -0.78
C ILE A 872 -40.33 1.23 -1.69
N ALA A 873 -41.17 0.19 -1.67
CA ALA A 873 -41.03 -0.98 -2.52
C ALA A 873 -41.21 -0.64 -4.01
N ALA A 874 -42.17 0.23 -4.35
CA ALA A 874 -42.31 0.74 -5.70
C ALA A 874 -41.07 1.50 -6.18
N ASP A 875 -40.51 2.40 -5.36
CA ASP A 875 -39.23 3.10 -5.65
C ASP A 875 -38.08 2.09 -5.87
N LEU A 876 -37.99 1.04 -5.04
CA LEU A 876 -36.99 -0.02 -5.17
C LEU A 876 -37.15 -0.82 -6.46
N ALA A 877 -38.39 -1.15 -6.83
CA ALA A 877 -38.71 -1.86 -8.06
C ALA A 877 -38.29 -1.06 -9.30
N GLU A 878 -38.59 0.24 -9.34
CA GLU A 878 -38.18 1.12 -10.43
C GLU A 878 -36.65 1.24 -10.54
N ASN A 879 -35.95 1.37 -9.41
CA ASN A 879 -34.48 1.44 -9.41
C ASN A 879 -33.84 0.12 -9.89
N LEU A 880 -34.35 -1.03 -9.43
CA LEU A 880 -33.86 -2.33 -9.85
C LEU A 880 -34.18 -2.63 -11.32
N GLU A 881 -35.36 -2.23 -11.80
CA GLU A 881 -35.71 -2.33 -13.22
C GLU A 881 -34.81 -1.44 -14.09
N ALA A 882 -34.57 -0.20 -13.66
CA ALA A 882 -33.64 0.70 -14.34
C ALA A 882 -32.21 0.12 -14.37
N ALA A 883 -31.75 -0.49 -13.28
CA ALA A 883 -30.46 -1.17 -13.24
C ALA A 883 -30.41 -2.36 -14.23
N ARG A 884 -31.47 -3.17 -14.29
CA ARG A 884 -31.61 -4.30 -15.22
C ARG A 884 -31.63 -3.86 -16.69
N ILE A 885 -32.31 -2.76 -17.00
CA ILE A 885 -32.35 -2.18 -18.36
C ILE A 885 -30.97 -1.66 -18.78
N ASN A 886 -30.25 -0.99 -17.89
CA ASN A 886 -28.94 -0.43 -18.18
C ASN A 886 -27.82 -1.50 -18.22
N ASP A 887 -27.98 -2.60 -17.49
CA ASP A 887 -27.03 -3.70 -17.39
C ASP A 887 -27.71 -5.04 -17.67
N PRO A 888 -27.80 -5.48 -18.95
CA PRO A 888 -28.47 -6.73 -19.33
C PRO A 888 -27.86 -8.01 -18.72
N LEU A 889 -26.66 -7.93 -18.14
CA LEU A 889 -26.02 -9.05 -17.44
C LEU A 889 -26.53 -9.21 -15.99
N PHE A 890 -27.17 -8.17 -15.44
CA PHE A 890 -27.72 -8.16 -14.09
C PHE A 890 -29.16 -8.70 -14.10
N GLY A 891 -29.35 -9.93 -13.64
CA GLY A 891 -30.68 -10.57 -13.58
C GLY A 891 -31.38 -10.65 -14.94
N GLY A 892 -30.60 -10.76 -16.03
CA GLY A 892 -31.11 -11.02 -17.36
C GLY A 892 -31.58 -12.46 -17.56
N THR A 893 -32.31 -12.71 -18.64
CA THR A 893 -32.77 -14.02 -19.07
C THR A 893 -31.58 -14.88 -19.54
N GLY A 894 -31.41 -16.07 -18.96
CA GLY A 894 -30.32 -16.98 -19.30
C GLY A 894 -29.83 -17.82 -18.14
N GLU A 895 -28.78 -18.59 -18.40
CA GLU A 895 -28.18 -19.47 -17.40
C GLU A 895 -27.25 -18.67 -16.47
N SER A 896 -27.20 -19.06 -15.20
CA SER A 896 -26.35 -18.38 -14.22
C SER A 896 -24.88 -18.57 -14.56
N ALA A 897 -24.09 -17.50 -14.51
CA ALA A 897 -22.63 -17.51 -14.58
C ALA A 897 -21.99 -18.09 -13.30
N ASP A 898 -22.59 -19.15 -12.74
CA ASP A 898 -22.11 -19.86 -11.57
C ASP A 898 -20.97 -20.83 -11.97
N PRO A 899 -19.81 -20.77 -11.29
CA PRO A 899 -18.71 -21.68 -11.56
C PRO A 899 -19.07 -23.17 -11.42
N GLY A 900 -20.04 -23.51 -10.55
CA GLY A 900 -20.54 -24.87 -10.41
C GLY A 900 -21.16 -25.37 -11.71
N THR A 901 -22.04 -24.58 -12.33
CA THR A 901 -22.58 -24.87 -13.67
C THR A 901 -21.47 -24.95 -14.72
N LEU A 902 -20.55 -23.99 -14.72
CA LEU A 902 -19.53 -23.86 -15.76
C LEU A 902 -18.42 -24.93 -15.70
N LEU A 903 -18.22 -25.59 -14.55
CA LEU A 903 -17.19 -26.61 -14.35
C LEU A 903 -17.76 -28.03 -14.14
N THR A 904 -19.07 -28.19 -13.93
CA THR A 904 -19.66 -29.51 -13.72
C THR A 904 -20.08 -30.14 -15.06
N PRO A 905 -19.53 -31.32 -15.43
CA PRO A 905 -19.92 -32.02 -16.65
C PRO A 905 -21.35 -32.54 -16.59
N ALA A 906 -22.02 -32.66 -17.75
CA ALA A 906 -23.27 -33.41 -17.84
C ALA A 906 -23.11 -34.88 -17.39
N PRO A 907 -24.19 -35.54 -16.90
CA PRO A 907 -24.14 -36.95 -16.53
C PRO A 907 -23.54 -37.83 -17.64
N GLY A 908 -22.60 -38.71 -17.28
CA GLY A 908 -21.90 -39.59 -18.23
C GLY A 908 -20.68 -38.96 -18.93
N LYS A 909 -20.42 -37.67 -18.75
CA LYS A 909 -19.24 -36.98 -19.28
C LYS A 909 -18.15 -36.86 -18.20
N ARG A 910 -16.88 -36.94 -18.61
CA ARG A 910 -15.70 -36.87 -17.74
C ARG A 910 -15.34 -35.43 -17.35
N ALA A 911 -15.51 -34.47 -18.26
CA ALA A 911 -15.12 -33.08 -18.05
C ALA A 911 -16.06 -32.10 -18.79
N ARG A 912 -16.15 -30.87 -18.27
CA ARG A 912 -16.87 -29.74 -18.88
C ARG A 912 -15.86 -28.76 -19.48
N VAL A 913 -16.07 -28.34 -20.72
CA VAL A 913 -15.34 -27.21 -21.33
C VAL A 913 -16.35 -26.12 -21.66
N SER A 914 -16.42 -25.10 -20.80
CA SER A 914 -17.28 -23.93 -20.96
C SER A 914 -16.55 -22.81 -21.69
N VAL A 915 -16.82 -22.63 -22.98
CA VAL A 915 -16.25 -21.54 -23.80
C VAL A 915 -17.13 -20.31 -23.74
N ILE A 916 -16.65 -19.22 -23.15
CA ILE A 916 -17.37 -17.96 -23.03
C ILE A 916 -16.92 -17.01 -24.14
N SER A 917 -17.79 -16.80 -25.13
CA SER A 917 -17.55 -15.88 -26.25
C SER A 917 -17.92 -14.44 -25.87
N PHE A 918 -17.08 -13.46 -26.21
CA PHE A 918 -17.35 -12.05 -25.93
C PHE A 918 -18.20 -11.35 -27.01
N VAL A 919 -18.84 -12.09 -27.91
CA VAL A 919 -19.70 -11.55 -28.99
C VAL A 919 -20.87 -10.68 -28.50
N GLY A 920 -21.33 -10.90 -27.27
CA GLY A 920 -22.38 -10.11 -26.62
C GLY A 920 -21.90 -9.04 -25.66
N LEU A 921 -20.59 -8.84 -25.52
CA LEU A 921 -19.98 -7.88 -24.60
C LEU A 921 -19.30 -6.75 -25.40
N PRO A 922 -20.04 -5.67 -25.73
CA PRO A 922 -19.49 -4.56 -26.50
C PRO A 922 -18.59 -3.69 -25.63
N GLY A 923 -17.37 -3.45 -26.11
CA GLY A 923 -16.37 -2.63 -25.43
C GLY A 923 -15.56 -3.37 -24.37
N GLU A 924 -14.38 -2.83 -24.07
CA GLU A 924 -13.42 -3.45 -23.14
C GLU A 924 -13.90 -3.38 -21.68
N GLU A 925 -14.54 -2.28 -21.28
CA GLU A 925 -15.07 -2.09 -19.92
C GLU A 925 -16.10 -3.15 -19.54
N LYS A 926 -17.05 -3.47 -20.44
CA LYS A 926 -18.07 -4.52 -20.18
C LYS A 926 -17.44 -5.91 -20.12
N ARG A 927 -16.45 -6.19 -20.95
CA ARG A 927 -15.70 -7.46 -20.92
C ARG A 927 -14.95 -7.62 -19.61
N GLN A 928 -14.20 -6.60 -19.20
CA GLN A 928 -13.47 -6.57 -17.93
C GLN A 928 -14.42 -6.65 -16.72
N GLY A 929 -15.56 -5.97 -16.77
CA GLY A 929 -16.58 -6.04 -15.72
C GLY A 929 -17.16 -7.45 -15.55
N PHE A 930 -17.54 -8.09 -16.66
CA PHE A 930 -18.03 -9.47 -16.66
C PHE A 930 -16.97 -10.45 -16.14
N VAL A 931 -15.73 -10.37 -16.66
CA VAL A 931 -14.65 -11.26 -16.23
C VAL A 931 -14.31 -11.07 -14.76
N ASN A 932 -14.27 -9.83 -14.28
CA ASN A 932 -14.06 -9.54 -12.86
C ASN A 932 -15.11 -10.25 -11.98
N GLN A 933 -16.40 -10.13 -12.31
CA GLN A 933 -17.48 -10.77 -11.54
C GLN A 933 -17.35 -12.31 -11.58
N LEU A 934 -17.08 -12.88 -12.75
CA LEU A 934 -16.86 -14.32 -12.92
C LEU A 934 -15.65 -14.81 -12.08
N GLN A 935 -14.54 -14.08 -12.09
CA GLN A 935 -13.33 -14.42 -11.33
C GLN A 935 -13.56 -14.36 -9.82
N MET A 936 -14.37 -13.41 -9.34
CA MET A 936 -14.76 -13.34 -7.93
C MET A 936 -15.66 -14.51 -7.53
N ALA A 937 -16.67 -14.83 -8.35
CA ALA A 937 -17.53 -16.00 -8.13
C ALA A 937 -16.70 -17.29 -8.13
N LEU A 938 -15.79 -17.44 -9.10
CA LEU A 938 -14.90 -18.58 -9.20
C LEU A 938 -14.01 -18.72 -7.97
N PHE A 939 -13.44 -17.63 -7.46
CA PHE A 939 -12.63 -17.66 -6.25
C PHE A 939 -13.41 -18.10 -5.01
N ALA A 940 -14.64 -17.61 -4.84
CA ALA A 940 -15.50 -18.04 -3.75
C ALA A 940 -15.87 -19.53 -3.88
N TRP A 941 -16.14 -19.99 -5.10
CA TRP A 941 -16.50 -21.37 -5.39
C TRP A 941 -15.35 -22.34 -5.12
N ILE A 942 -14.11 -22.05 -5.56
CA ILE A 942 -12.96 -22.93 -5.33
C ILE A 942 -12.55 -23.01 -3.85
N LYS A 943 -12.85 -21.98 -3.04
CA LYS A 943 -12.66 -22.04 -1.58
C LYS A 943 -13.57 -23.06 -0.92
N ARG A 944 -14.83 -23.13 -1.36
CA ARG A 944 -15.83 -24.08 -0.87
C ARG A 944 -15.63 -25.48 -1.47
N ASN A 945 -15.11 -25.53 -2.70
CA ASN A 945 -14.88 -26.75 -3.48
C ASN A 945 -13.39 -26.92 -3.83
N PRO A 946 -12.47 -27.04 -2.86
CA PRO A 946 -11.05 -27.22 -3.16
C PRO A 946 -10.81 -28.58 -3.80
N ALA A 947 -9.76 -28.70 -4.63
CA ALA A 947 -9.47 -29.92 -5.37
C ALA A 947 -9.25 -31.17 -4.50
N ARG A 948 -8.88 -31.00 -3.21
CA ARG A 948 -8.55 -32.05 -2.23
C ARG A 948 -7.68 -33.16 -2.86
N ASP A 949 -8.27 -34.31 -3.19
CA ASP A 949 -7.59 -35.50 -3.71
C ASP A 949 -7.32 -35.48 -5.22
N ARG A 950 -7.82 -34.48 -5.96
CA ARG A 950 -7.61 -34.34 -7.40
C ARG A 950 -6.32 -33.56 -7.70
N PRO A 951 -5.49 -33.98 -8.67
CA PRO A 951 -4.27 -33.24 -9.04
C PRO A 951 -4.56 -31.81 -9.52
N LEU A 952 -5.71 -31.56 -10.14
CA LEU A 952 -6.16 -30.24 -10.57
C LEU A 952 -7.70 -30.17 -10.47
N GLY A 953 -8.22 -29.11 -9.84
CA GLY A 953 -9.66 -28.91 -9.63
C GLY A 953 -10.39 -28.29 -10.81
N GLY A 954 -9.67 -27.58 -11.67
CA GLY A 954 -10.20 -26.97 -12.89
C GLY A 954 -9.19 -26.02 -13.55
N LEU A 955 -9.54 -25.52 -14.73
CA LEU A 955 -8.76 -24.51 -15.46
C LEU A 955 -9.58 -23.25 -15.76
N LEU A 956 -8.94 -22.09 -15.61
CA LEU A 956 -9.39 -20.83 -16.21
C LEU A 956 -8.40 -20.42 -17.32
N VAL A 957 -8.88 -20.38 -18.55
CA VAL A 957 -8.09 -20.03 -19.73
C VAL A 957 -8.45 -18.64 -20.20
N MET A 958 -7.45 -17.77 -20.32
CA MET A 958 -7.58 -16.38 -20.73
C MET A 958 -6.78 -16.16 -22.02
N ASP A 959 -7.45 -16.19 -23.17
CA ASP A 959 -6.84 -15.76 -24.43
C ASP A 959 -6.86 -14.23 -24.54
N GLU A 960 -5.83 -13.68 -25.19
CA GLU A 960 -5.51 -12.25 -25.20
C GLU A 960 -5.55 -11.61 -23.80
N ALA A 961 -4.93 -12.26 -22.83
CA ALA A 961 -4.97 -11.89 -21.41
C ALA A 961 -4.56 -10.43 -21.12
N GLN A 962 -3.77 -9.80 -22.00
CA GLN A 962 -3.41 -8.37 -21.88
C GLN A 962 -4.62 -7.42 -21.98
N THR A 963 -5.73 -7.85 -22.59
CA THR A 963 -6.97 -7.06 -22.67
C THR A 963 -7.79 -7.11 -21.38
N LEU A 964 -7.52 -8.10 -20.53
CA LEU A 964 -8.23 -8.33 -19.26
C LEU A 964 -7.38 -7.90 -18.06
N ALA A 965 -6.07 -8.13 -18.12
CA ALA A 965 -5.08 -7.77 -17.11
C ALA A 965 -3.88 -7.03 -17.75
N PRO A 966 -4.08 -5.79 -18.22
CA PRO A 966 -3.02 -4.99 -18.84
C PRO A 966 -1.91 -4.61 -17.84
N SER A 967 -0.71 -4.33 -18.36
CA SER A 967 0.43 -3.79 -17.60
C SER A 967 0.32 -2.30 -17.23
N GLY A 968 -0.70 -1.61 -17.74
CA GLY A 968 -0.98 -0.21 -17.47
C GLY A 968 -1.85 0.01 -16.22
N PRO A 969 -2.83 0.95 -16.25
CA PRO A 969 -3.70 1.23 -15.13
C PRO A 969 -4.39 -0.02 -14.57
N VAL A 970 -4.28 -0.22 -13.27
CA VAL A 970 -4.85 -1.40 -12.59
C VAL A 970 -6.38 -1.29 -12.52
N THR A 971 -7.07 -2.09 -13.32
CA THR A 971 -8.53 -2.19 -13.32
C THR A 971 -9.03 -3.15 -12.24
N ALA A 972 -10.34 -3.20 -12.01
CA ALA A 972 -10.93 -4.20 -11.12
C ALA A 972 -10.66 -5.64 -11.60
N CYS A 973 -10.75 -5.87 -12.92
CA CYS A 973 -10.42 -7.13 -13.58
C CYS A 973 -8.94 -7.51 -13.42
N THR A 974 -8.02 -6.55 -13.52
CA THR A 974 -6.60 -6.79 -13.23
C THR A 974 -6.42 -7.28 -11.78
N ARG A 975 -7.08 -6.64 -10.81
CA ARG A 975 -6.96 -7.02 -9.39
C ARG A 975 -7.49 -8.43 -9.12
N SER A 976 -8.67 -8.78 -9.64
CA SER A 976 -9.24 -10.13 -9.48
C SER A 976 -8.41 -11.20 -10.19
N THR A 977 -7.85 -10.89 -11.35
CA THR A 977 -6.91 -11.78 -12.06
C THR A 977 -5.65 -12.05 -11.24
N LEU A 978 -5.02 -11.00 -10.68
CA LEU A 978 -3.82 -11.14 -9.84
C LEU A 978 -4.10 -11.89 -8.53
N MET A 979 -5.29 -11.69 -7.94
CA MET A 979 -5.73 -12.43 -6.76
C MET A 979 -5.86 -13.93 -7.07
N LEU A 980 -6.46 -14.30 -8.21
CA LEU A 980 -6.50 -15.70 -8.64
C LEU A 980 -5.10 -16.24 -8.92
N ALA A 981 -4.26 -15.50 -9.64
CA ALA A 981 -2.90 -15.93 -9.98
C ALA A 981 -1.98 -16.13 -8.75
N SER A 982 -2.25 -15.47 -7.62
CA SER A 982 -1.46 -15.61 -6.39
C SER A 982 -2.02 -16.68 -5.44
N GLN A 983 -3.35 -16.83 -5.38
CA GLN A 983 -4.00 -17.64 -4.35
C GLN A 983 -4.67 -18.90 -4.84
N ALA A 984 -5.07 -18.99 -6.12
CA ALA A 984 -5.85 -20.12 -6.62
C ALA A 984 -5.10 -21.46 -6.55
N ARG A 985 -3.76 -21.41 -6.55
CA ARG A 985 -2.86 -22.57 -6.37
C ARG A 985 -3.23 -23.40 -5.14
N LYS A 986 -3.55 -22.76 -4.00
CA LYS A 986 -3.85 -23.45 -2.73
C LYS A 986 -5.17 -24.25 -2.78
N TYR A 987 -6.10 -23.82 -3.64
CA TYR A 987 -7.40 -24.45 -3.83
C TYR A 987 -7.43 -25.40 -5.04
N GLY A 988 -6.33 -25.47 -5.79
CA GLY A 988 -6.15 -26.40 -6.90
C GLY A 988 -6.74 -25.92 -8.23
N LEU A 989 -6.97 -24.63 -8.44
CA LEU A 989 -7.36 -24.07 -9.74
C LEU A 989 -6.12 -23.62 -10.52
N GLY A 990 -5.99 -24.07 -11.77
CA GLY A 990 -4.95 -23.64 -12.69
C GLY A 990 -5.41 -22.50 -13.59
N LEU A 991 -4.48 -21.63 -13.99
CA LEU A 991 -4.75 -20.51 -14.90
C LEU A 991 -3.84 -20.62 -16.11
N VAL A 992 -4.38 -20.36 -17.30
CA VAL A 992 -3.61 -20.32 -18.56
C VAL A 992 -3.76 -18.93 -19.16
N PHE A 993 -2.66 -18.18 -19.20
CA PHE A 993 -2.62 -16.84 -19.76
C PHE A 993 -1.98 -16.89 -21.15
N ALA A 994 -2.68 -16.43 -22.18
CA ALA A 994 -2.14 -16.38 -23.52
C ALA A 994 -2.13 -14.94 -24.05
N THR A 995 -0.98 -14.49 -24.56
CA THR A 995 -0.81 -13.13 -25.07
C THR A 995 0.16 -13.06 -26.25
N GLN A 996 -0.09 -12.11 -27.15
CA GLN A 996 0.84 -11.77 -28.23
C GLN A 996 1.85 -10.70 -27.83
N ALA A 997 1.60 -9.99 -26.72
CA ALA A 997 2.36 -8.84 -26.27
C ALA A 997 2.86 -9.07 -24.83
N PRO A 998 4.05 -9.67 -24.64
CA PRO A 998 4.59 -9.99 -23.30
C PRO A 998 4.61 -8.79 -22.34
N LYS A 999 5.02 -7.61 -22.82
CA LYS A 999 5.01 -6.35 -22.04
C LYS A 999 3.62 -5.72 -21.87
N GLY A 1000 2.62 -6.19 -22.60
CA GLY A 1000 1.23 -5.73 -22.47
C GLY A 1000 0.50 -6.39 -21.31
N LEU A 1001 0.96 -7.57 -20.85
CA LEU A 1001 0.41 -8.29 -19.71
C LEU A 1001 1.05 -7.80 -18.41
N HIS A 1002 0.28 -7.73 -17.32
CA HIS A 1002 0.79 -7.33 -16.01
C HIS A 1002 1.99 -8.17 -15.56
N SER A 1003 3.04 -7.51 -15.06
CA SER A 1003 4.36 -8.12 -14.77
C SER A 1003 4.33 -9.26 -13.75
N GLN A 1004 3.41 -9.19 -12.79
CA GLN A 1004 3.23 -10.25 -11.78
C GLN A 1004 2.64 -11.56 -12.35
N ILE A 1005 1.96 -11.54 -13.49
CA ILE A 1005 1.34 -12.76 -14.05
C ILE A 1005 2.40 -13.75 -14.55
N PRO A 1006 3.38 -13.36 -15.42
CA PRO A 1006 4.48 -14.24 -15.80
C PRO A 1006 5.27 -14.78 -14.60
N GLY A 1007 5.44 -13.97 -13.54
CA GLY A 1007 6.15 -14.36 -12.31
C GLY A 1007 5.44 -15.46 -11.53
N ASN A 1008 4.11 -15.47 -11.51
CA ASN A 1008 3.30 -16.51 -10.87
C ASN A 1008 3.06 -17.74 -11.76
N ALA A 1009 3.46 -17.71 -13.04
CA ALA A 1009 3.30 -18.82 -13.97
C ALA A 1009 4.57 -19.69 -14.04
N ALA A 1010 4.54 -20.86 -13.40
CA ALA A 1010 5.65 -21.81 -13.40
C ALA A 1010 5.93 -22.39 -14.78
N THR A 1011 4.88 -22.73 -15.54
CA THR A 1011 5.02 -23.26 -16.90
C THR A 1011 4.94 -22.12 -17.92
N GLN A 1012 5.90 -22.03 -18.85
CA GLN A 1012 5.94 -20.96 -19.85
C GLN A 1012 6.22 -21.50 -21.26
N PHE A 1013 5.50 -20.96 -22.25
CA PHE A 1013 5.62 -21.31 -23.66
C PHE A 1013 5.89 -20.07 -24.50
N PHE A 1014 7.04 -19.99 -25.17
CA PHE A 1014 7.41 -18.87 -26.02
C PHE A 1014 7.42 -19.31 -27.48
N GLY A 1015 6.42 -18.86 -28.24
CA GLY A 1015 6.30 -19.10 -29.68
C GLY A 1015 6.96 -18.00 -30.50
N ARG A 1016 6.80 -18.05 -31.84
CA ARG A 1016 7.36 -17.02 -32.72
C ARG A 1016 6.86 -15.62 -32.35
N LEU A 1017 7.78 -14.67 -32.20
CA LEU A 1017 7.50 -13.25 -32.02
C LEU A 1017 8.18 -12.45 -33.13
N ASN A 1018 7.43 -11.57 -33.78
CA ASN A 1018 7.90 -10.81 -34.96
C ASN A 1018 8.39 -9.41 -34.60
N ALA A 1019 7.84 -8.81 -33.54
CA ALA A 1019 8.17 -7.43 -33.15
C ALA A 1019 9.42 -7.40 -32.25
N PRO A 1020 10.43 -6.55 -32.55
CA PRO A 1020 11.67 -6.45 -31.75
C PRO A 1020 11.42 -6.24 -30.25
N VAL A 1021 10.46 -5.39 -29.89
CA VAL A 1021 10.10 -5.09 -28.49
C VAL A 1021 9.57 -6.33 -27.76
N HIS A 1022 8.80 -7.19 -28.45
CA HIS A 1022 8.28 -8.44 -27.86
C HIS A 1022 9.36 -9.53 -27.80
N ILE A 1023 10.25 -9.59 -28.80
CA ILE A 1023 11.41 -10.50 -28.80
C ILE A 1023 12.33 -10.19 -27.62
N GLU A 1024 12.66 -8.91 -27.43
CA GLU A 1024 13.51 -8.47 -26.32
C GLU A 1024 12.86 -8.76 -24.96
N ALA A 1025 11.56 -8.48 -24.82
CA ALA A 1025 10.80 -8.82 -23.63
C ALA A 1025 10.80 -10.32 -23.31
N ALA A 1026 10.58 -11.17 -24.31
CA ALA A 1026 10.62 -12.62 -24.12
C ALA A 1026 12.01 -13.11 -23.73
N ARG A 1027 13.08 -12.57 -24.33
CA ARG A 1027 14.46 -12.90 -23.93
C ARG A 1027 14.78 -12.45 -22.51
N GLU A 1028 14.32 -11.27 -22.11
CA GLU A 1028 14.45 -10.76 -20.75
C GLU A 1028 13.76 -11.69 -19.73
N MET A 1029 12.52 -12.08 -20.02
CA MET A 1029 11.77 -13.05 -19.19
C MET A 1029 12.46 -14.43 -19.14
N ALA A 1030 12.98 -14.92 -20.27
CA ALA A 1030 13.68 -16.21 -20.32
C ALA A 1030 14.95 -16.20 -19.43
N ARG A 1031 15.73 -15.11 -19.49
CA ARG A 1031 16.93 -14.92 -18.67
C ARG A 1031 16.62 -14.88 -17.19
N PHE A 1032 15.50 -14.25 -16.83
CA PHE A 1032 15.03 -14.22 -15.44
C PHE A 1032 14.72 -15.62 -14.89
N LYS A 1033 14.27 -16.55 -15.74
CA LYS A 1033 14.09 -17.98 -15.41
C LYS A 1033 15.33 -18.86 -15.61
N GLY A 1034 16.51 -18.26 -15.80
CA GLY A 1034 17.77 -19.00 -15.94
C GLY A 1034 17.95 -19.70 -17.29
N GLY A 1035 17.26 -19.24 -18.34
CA GLY A 1035 17.41 -19.75 -19.72
C GLY A 1035 17.57 -18.64 -20.77
N ASP A 1036 17.55 -19.01 -22.04
CA ASP A 1036 17.52 -18.07 -23.16
C ASP A 1036 16.67 -18.62 -24.31
N VAL A 1037 16.21 -17.72 -25.19
CA VAL A 1037 15.42 -18.04 -26.39
C VAL A 1037 16.03 -17.37 -27.63
N PRO A 1038 17.26 -17.79 -28.02
CA PRO A 1038 18.08 -17.05 -28.97
C PRO A 1038 17.49 -16.99 -30.38
N ASP A 1039 16.70 -17.96 -30.84
CA ASP A 1039 16.12 -17.99 -32.19
C ASP A 1039 14.59 -17.84 -32.21
N ILE A 1040 14.00 -17.23 -31.18
CA ILE A 1040 12.53 -17.07 -31.05
C ILE A 1040 11.85 -16.43 -32.27
N SER A 1041 12.54 -15.55 -33.00
CA SER A 1041 12.01 -14.93 -34.22
C SER A 1041 12.00 -15.85 -35.45
N ARG A 1042 12.72 -16.97 -35.39
CA ARG A 1042 12.87 -17.97 -36.47
C ARG A 1042 12.02 -19.22 -36.27
N LEU A 1043 11.31 -19.34 -35.14
CA LEU A 1043 10.43 -20.48 -34.86
C LEU A 1043 9.34 -20.59 -35.94
N THR A 1044 9.01 -21.81 -36.35
CA THR A 1044 7.86 -22.04 -37.24
C THR A 1044 6.57 -22.22 -36.41
N SER A 1045 5.42 -22.23 -37.07
CA SER A 1045 4.15 -22.57 -36.39
C SER A 1045 4.27 -23.95 -35.72
N GLY A 1046 3.77 -24.08 -34.48
CA GLY A 1046 3.85 -25.30 -33.68
C GLY A 1046 5.23 -25.57 -33.06
N GLN A 1047 6.18 -24.64 -33.17
CA GLN A 1047 7.44 -24.67 -32.42
C GLN A 1047 7.42 -23.64 -31.30
N PHE A 1048 7.73 -24.10 -30.10
CA PHE A 1048 7.77 -23.28 -28.89
C PHE A 1048 9.02 -23.57 -28.09
N TYR A 1049 9.53 -22.56 -27.41
CA TYR A 1049 10.38 -22.78 -26.26
C TYR A 1049 9.49 -23.06 -25.05
N VAL A 1050 9.74 -24.16 -24.35
CA VAL A 1050 8.96 -24.60 -23.19
C VAL A 1050 9.85 -24.62 -21.96
N ALA A 1051 9.43 -23.94 -20.92
CA ALA A 1051 10.00 -24.07 -19.57
C ALA A 1051 8.93 -24.67 -18.66
N VAL A 1052 9.20 -25.87 -18.16
CA VAL A 1052 8.43 -26.52 -17.09
C VAL A 1052 9.07 -26.12 -15.77
N GLU A 1053 8.32 -26.17 -14.67
CA GLU A 1053 8.79 -25.79 -13.33
C GLU A 1053 10.19 -26.34 -13.01
N GLY A 1054 11.10 -25.44 -12.63
CA GLY A 1054 12.49 -25.78 -12.26
C GLY A 1054 13.40 -26.22 -13.42
N GLN A 1055 12.93 -26.20 -14.67
CA GLN A 1055 13.70 -26.63 -15.84
C GLN A 1055 14.00 -25.47 -16.81
N PRO A 1056 15.18 -25.46 -17.46
CA PRO A 1056 15.52 -24.45 -18.45
C PRO A 1056 14.63 -24.60 -19.71
N PHE A 1057 14.51 -23.51 -20.47
CA PHE A 1057 13.79 -23.53 -21.74
C PHE A 1057 14.38 -24.55 -22.71
N ARG A 1058 13.51 -25.39 -23.27
CA ARG A 1058 13.83 -26.34 -24.34
C ARG A 1058 12.98 -26.05 -25.56
N LYS A 1059 13.58 -26.17 -26.74
CA LYS A 1059 12.84 -26.03 -27.99
C LYS A 1059 12.03 -27.29 -28.21
N ALA A 1060 10.72 -27.15 -28.39
CA ALA A 1060 9.79 -28.25 -28.52
C ALA A 1060 8.91 -28.07 -29.75
N ARG A 1061 8.52 -29.18 -30.36
CA ARG A 1061 7.40 -29.23 -31.30
C ARG A 1061 6.15 -29.67 -30.54
N THR A 1062 5.14 -28.81 -30.52
CA THR A 1062 3.86 -29.09 -29.85
C THR A 1062 2.94 -29.87 -30.79
N PRO A 1063 2.17 -30.85 -30.31
CA PRO A 1063 1.24 -31.60 -31.15
C PRO A 1063 0.09 -30.70 -31.64
N LEU A 1064 -0.58 -31.14 -32.72
CA LEU A 1064 -1.78 -30.49 -33.20
C LEU A 1064 -2.96 -30.74 -32.23
N CYS A 1065 -3.93 -29.83 -32.19
CA CYS A 1065 -5.14 -30.01 -31.40
C CYS A 1065 -6.03 -31.16 -31.93
N LEU A 1066 -6.81 -31.75 -31.04
CA LEU A 1066 -7.75 -32.85 -31.29
C LEU A 1066 -9.06 -32.36 -31.91
N SER A 1067 -9.47 -31.12 -31.61
CA SER A 1067 -10.64 -30.46 -32.21
C SER A 1067 -10.29 -29.68 -33.47
N HIS A 1068 -11.27 -29.50 -34.35
CA HIS A 1068 -11.12 -28.83 -35.64
C HIS A 1068 -10.63 -27.39 -35.52
N HIS A 1069 -9.49 -27.09 -36.16
CA HIS A 1069 -8.90 -25.77 -36.22
C HIS A 1069 -8.74 -25.27 -37.68
N PRO A 1070 -9.71 -24.49 -38.20
CA PRO A 1070 -9.61 -23.87 -39.52
C PRO A 1070 -8.70 -22.64 -39.52
N ALA A 1071 -8.37 -22.13 -40.71
CA ALA A 1071 -7.56 -20.92 -40.88
C ALA A 1071 -8.25 -19.60 -40.47
N SER A 1072 -9.56 -19.61 -40.21
CA SER A 1072 -10.33 -18.41 -39.87
C SER A 1072 -11.29 -18.66 -38.70
N PRO A 1073 -11.44 -17.69 -37.78
CA PRO A 1073 -12.39 -17.79 -36.67
C PRO A 1073 -13.83 -17.84 -37.17
N LEU A 1074 -14.75 -18.24 -36.30
CA LEU A 1074 -16.18 -18.14 -36.58
C LEU A 1074 -16.61 -16.68 -36.62
N SER A 1075 -17.54 -16.35 -37.53
CA SER A 1075 -18.20 -15.05 -37.45
C SER A 1075 -19.07 -14.98 -36.20
N SER A 1076 -19.33 -13.76 -35.73
CA SER A 1076 -20.25 -13.51 -34.61
C SER A 1076 -21.62 -14.16 -34.81
N GLU A 1077 -22.11 -14.19 -36.05
CA GLU A 1077 -23.40 -14.80 -36.40
C GLU A 1077 -23.33 -16.33 -36.32
N ASP A 1078 -22.23 -16.95 -36.77
CA ASP A 1078 -22.06 -18.40 -36.70
C ASP A 1078 -21.96 -18.90 -35.25
N VAL A 1079 -21.29 -18.13 -34.37
CA VAL A 1079 -21.20 -18.45 -32.93
C VAL A 1079 -22.60 -18.47 -32.30
N ILE A 1080 -23.41 -17.43 -32.58
CA ILE A 1080 -24.78 -17.32 -32.07
C ILE A 1080 -25.65 -18.43 -32.67
N ALA A 1081 -25.60 -18.66 -33.99
CA ALA A 1081 -26.40 -19.68 -34.65
C ALA A 1081 -26.12 -21.09 -34.09
N ARG A 1082 -24.86 -21.41 -33.82
CA ARG A 1082 -24.47 -22.71 -33.26
C ARG A 1082 -24.92 -22.91 -31.82
N THR A 1083 -24.95 -21.85 -31.01
CA THR A 1083 -25.45 -21.96 -29.65
C THR A 1083 -26.97 -22.18 -29.58
N ARG A 1084 -27.71 -22.00 -30.69
CA ARG A 1084 -29.14 -22.31 -30.80
C ARG A 1084 -29.48 -23.80 -30.94
N GLN A 1085 -28.55 -24.67 -31.36
CA GLN A 1085 -28.87 -26.07 -31.70
C GLN A 1085 -28.42 -27.09 -30.62
N ALA A 1086 -29.43 -27.70 -29.96
CA ALA A 1086 -29.53 -29.01 -29.26
C ALA A 1086 -29.01 -29.21 -27.80
N PRO A 1087 -29.71 -30.01 -26.95
CA PRO A 1087 -31.17 -30.15 -26.85
C PRO A 1087 -31.73 -30.17 -25.40
N SER A 1088 -33.00 -29.77 -25.29
CA SER A 1088 -33.95 -30.21 -24.26
C SER A 1088 -34.12 -31.73 -24.32
N SER A 1089 -34.06 -32.39 -23.16
CA SER A 1089 -34.32 -33.82 -22.98
C SER A 1089 -35.67 -34.23 -23.58
N SER A 1090 -35.62 -35.27 -24.42
CA SER A 1090 -36.74 -36.08 -24.86
C SER A 1090 -37.32 -36.87 -23.67
N ASP A 1091 -38.55 -36.57 -23.28
CA ASP A 1091 -39.44 -37.53 -22.64
C ASP A 1091 -40.88 -37.13 -23.01
N ASP A 1092 -41.36 -37.69 -24.11
CA ASP A 1092 -42.80 -37.82 -24.36
C ASP A 1092 -43.02 -39.01 -25.29
N THR A 1093 -42.81 -40.20 -24.72
CA THR A 1093 -43.34 -41.43 -25.29
C THR A 1093 -44.85 -41.39 -25.24
N ALA A 1094 -45.43 -41.48 -26.44
CA ALA A 1094 -46.83 -41.76 -26.70
C ALA A 1094 -47.46 -42.75 -25.71
N VAL A 1095 -48.55 -42.33 -25.08
CA VAL A 1095 -49.60 -43.24 -24.60
C VAL A 1095 -50.86 -42.96 -25.42
N SER A 1096 -51.10 -43.84 -26.40
CA SER A 1096 -52.43 -44.06 -26.95
C SER A 1096 -53.23 -44.87 -25.94
N THR A 1097 -54.24 -44.25 -25.33
CA THR A 1097 -55.63 -44.75 -25.13
C THR A 1097 -56.42 -43.71 -24.35
#